data_AF-A0AAW2GJB2-F1
#
_entry.id   AF-A0AAW2GJB2-F1
#
_cell.length_a   1.000
_cell.length_b   1.000
_cell.length_c   1.000
_cell.angle_alpha   90.00
_cell.angle_beta   90.00
_cell.angle_gamma   90.00
#
_symmetry.space_group_name_H-M   'P 1'
#
loop_
_entity.id
_entity.type
_entity.pdbx_description
1 polymer ?
#
loop_
_entity_poly.entity_id
_entity_poly.type
_entity_poly.pdbx_seq_one_letter_code
_entity_poly.pdbx_strand_id
1 'polypeptide(L)'
;MLNSESHDSVKKNVEAQTITAMQKQGYTLNAVNNYDENLLHVSAANGCFEIVREILNQKENHRVIDRKNKFGWTPLMQAIRNGNIDTVKLLLEKNADVNQVTYLGMSVLGLAAAISKEMFETVYNACPDALVNTVNDDITPLSVAAMKNDKELFLRLVELGMPVSTANGYTRTMMKRSTVPEIAVLANEDLTATEDYWNDTSDNIEVIGEPNMKDNFTFNDDEKTKEKLKLHLLSVVKESDKQISPNLTYEMFKFPKADFEEDNITEKSNVSSQDYKAHKMPTTNNLEKYSVISEDESTPMLRRLHSIRPTDIDMQNLSCNFNATLGFTPEFSPVKSPYVPADIGEENVFGENTPTPPRCKTPPKGTLLRWPQTKMIMVLKHFGLDQHISVFLEQEVADIEYPKRIFSGIQPTGSVHLGNYFGAIQRWVELQNSGEAVLCSIADLHSITLPQDPQKLRENVMLITATLLACGIDFKKSILFEQSKVSMHTELCWVLCTITTMARLAHLPQFKEKSESLKNVPLGLFIYPVLQAADILLYKATHVPVGQDQAQHIQLAQDLAQIFNRKFGQTFPIPHALISDNRSQKIKSLREPTKKMSKSHTDSKSRLNILDEPDVLLEKIKKSVTDFTSEITYEPDKRQGVSNLINIHSLFTGKTPEEICKEAASLNTGQYKLLLADIVIEKLSPIRNNILRLTKEPAYLNEILKEGADRATELATNCWTEVIGKVFGNDLRDVKNVKNTAKVM
;
A
#
# COMPACT_ATOMS: atom_id res chain seq x y z
N MET A 1 36.77 -25.18 -28.18
CA MET A 1 36.19 -26.40 -28.77
C MET A 1 37.17 -27.54 -28.51
N LEU A 2 37.01 -28.24 -27.38
CA LEU A 2 37.60 -29.57 -27.17
C LEU A 2 36.47 -30.56 -27.46
N ASN A 3 36.72 -31.55 -28.31
CA ASN A 3 35.72 -32.43 -28.93
C ASN A 3 34.76 -33.06 -27.91
N SER A 4 33.46 -32.81 -28.04
CA SER A 4 32.40 -33.49 -27.27
C SER A 4 32.47 -35.01 -27.39
N GLU A 5 32.92 -35.52 -28.53
CA GLU A 5 33.12 -36.95 -28.77
C GLU A 5 34.17 -37.60 -27.84
N SER A 6 35.20 -36.86 -27.40
CA SER A 6 36.21 -37.44 -26.50
C SER A 6 35.68 -37.60 -25.08
N HIS A 7 34.88 -36.63 -24.61
CA HIS A 7 34.29 -36.63 -23.27
C HIS A 7 33.24 -37.74 -23.10
N ASP A 8 32.38 -37.97 -24.09
CA ASP A 8 31.39 -39.06 -24.05
C ASP A 8 32.04 -40.44 -24.11
N SER A 9 33.15 -40.59 -24.85
CA SER A 9 33.90 -41.85 -24.88
C SER A 9 34.55 -42.18 -23.52
N VAL A 10 35.08 -41.16 -22.84
CA VAL A 10 35.69 -41.30 -21.51
C VAL A 10 34.61 -41.59 -20.47
N LYS A 11 33.47 -40.88 -20.52
CA LYS A 11 32.33 -41.12 -19.63
C LYS A 11 31.82 -42.57 -19.74
N LYS A 12 31.63 -43.09 -20.96
CA LYS A 12 31.22 -44.50 -21.17
C LYS A 12 32.23 -45.51 -20.63
N ASN A 13 33.53 -45.26 -20.81
CA ASN A 13 34.57 -46.13 -20.26
C ASN A 13 34.59 -46.12 -18.73
N VAL A 14 34.43 -44.96 -18.10
CA VAL A 14 34.34 -44.82 -16.65
C VAL A 14 33.07 -45.49 -16.11
N GLU A 15 31.93 -45.33 -16.77
CA GLU A 15 30.69 -46.01 -16.41
C GLU A 15 30.85 -47.54 -16.46
N ALA A 16 31.45 -48.08 -17.52
CA ALA A 16 31.69 -49.52 -17.65
C ALA A 16 32.62 -50.08 -16.54
N GLN A 17 33.69 -49.34 -16.20
CA GLN A 17 34.58 -49.71 -15.10
C GLN A 17 33.86 -49.66 -13.74
N THR A 18 33.01 -48.65 -13.54
CA THR A 18 32.24 -48.47 -12.32
C THR A 18 31.21 -49.59 -12.14
N ILE A 19 30.50 -49.97 -13.21
CA ILE A 19 29.56 -51.10 -13.20
C ILE A 19 30.30 -52.41 -12.86
N THR A 20 31.47 -52.64 -13.46
CA THR A 20 32.28 -53.84 -13.18
C THR A 20 32.70 -53.88 -11.70
N ALA A 21 33.07 -52.74 -11.12
CA ALA A 21 33.40 -52.65 -9.70
C ALA A 21 32.18 -52.88 -8.81
N MET A 22 31.03 -52.29 -9.15
CA MET A 22 29.75 -52.46 -8.44
C MET A 22 29.31 -53.93 -8.42
N GLN A 23 29.44 -54.64 -9.55
CA GLN A 23 29.09 -56.06 -9.64
C GLN A 23 30.06 -56.96 -8.87
N LYS A 24 31.35 -56.62 -8.82
CA LYS A 24 32.38 -57.42 -8.14
C LYS A 24 32.38 -57.24 -6.62
N GLN A 25 32.19 -56.02 -6.14
CA GLN A 25 32.29 -55.67 -4.71
C GLN A 25 30.92 -55.60 -4.01
N GLY A 26 29.83 -55.58 -4.78
CA GLY A 26 28.50 -55.25 -4.28
C GLY A 26 28.35 -53.75 -4.02
N TYR A 27 27.12 -53.26 -3.98
CA TYR A 27 26.80 -51.88 -3.64
C TYR A 27 25.51 -51.80 -2.82
N THR A 28 25.31 -50.70 -2.10
CA THR A 28 24.09 -50.44 -1.33
C THR A 28 23.51 -49.07 -1.66
N LEU A 29 22.20 -49.01 -1.84
CA LEU A 29 21.46 -47.76 -2.04
C LEU A 29 21.02 -47.11 -0.72
N ASN A 30 21.38 -47.71 0.42
CA ASN A 30 21.13 -47.15 1.75
C ASN A 30 22.18 -46.10 2.14
N ALA A 31 23.38 -46.19 1.55
CA ALA A 31 24.40 -45.18 1.74
C ALA A 31 23.99 -43.89 1.01
N VAL A 32 23.98 -42.79 1.75
CA VAL A 32 23.63 -41.47 1.25
C VAL A 32 24.74 -40.46 1.57
N ASN A 33 24.86 -39.42 0.77
CA ASN A 33 25.73 -38.28 1.05
C ASN A 33 25.07 -37.29 2.04
N ASN A 34 25.72 -36.15 2.30
CA ASN A 34 25.21 -35.09 3.20
C ASN A 34 23.88 -34.45 2.77
N TYR A 35 23.41 -34.74 1.55
CA TYR A 35 22.15 -34.26 0.99
C TYR A 35 21.05 -35.34 0.98
N ASP A 36 21.28 -36.48 1.62
CA ASP A 36 20.43 -37.68 1.55
C ASP A 36 20.30 -38.27 0.13
N GLU A 37 21.28 -38.01 -0.73
CA GLU A 37 21.33 -38.56 -2.09
C GLU A 37 22.09 -39.89 -2.08
N ASN A 38 21.44 -40.94 -2.59
CA ASN A 38 22.08 -42.22 -2.81
C ASN A 38 22.70 -42.31 -4.22
N LEU A 39 23.30 -43.46 -4.54
CA LEU A 39 23.92 -43.69 -5.83
C LEU A 39 22.96 -43.41 -7.01
N LEU A 40 21.69 -43.76 -6.90
CA LEU A 40 20.69 -43.52 -7.95
C LEU A 40 20.47 -42.03 -8.21
N HIS A 41 20.39 -41.20 -7.17
CA HIS A 41 20.29 -39.74 -7.27
C HIS A 41 21.49 -39.16 -8.03
N VAL A 42 22.70 -39.51 -7.58
CA VAL A 42 23.95 -38.98 -8.15
C VAL A 42 24.11 -39.43 -9.61
N SER A 43 23.83 -40.70 -9.91
CA SER A 43 23.90 -41.22 -11.28
C SER A 43 22.84 -40.58 -12.19
N ALA A 44 21.62 -40.34 -11.70
CA ALA A 44 20.57 -39.67 -12.44
C ALA A 44 20.91 -38.19 -12.74
N ALA A 45 21.45 -37.48 -11.75
CA ALA A 45 21.89 -36.10 -11.88
C ALA A 45 23.03 -35.96 -12.93
N ASN A 46 23.99 -36.89 -12.97
CA ASN A 46 25.11 -36.83 -13.92
C ASN A 46 24.81 -37.47 -15.29
N GLY A 47 23.60 -38.00 -15.48
CA GLY A 47 23.19 -38.65 -16.71
C GLY A 47 24.00 -39.92 -16.99
N CYS A 48 24.37 -40.66 -15.94
CA CYS A 48 25.13 -41.91 -16.03
C CYS A 48 24.18 -43.06 -16.38
N PHE A 49 23.74 -43.08 -17.63
CA PHE A 49 22.63 -43.91 -18.09
C PHE A 49 22.86 -45.42 -17.87
N GLU A 50 24.06 -45.94 -18.13
CA GLU A 50 24.33 -47.37 -17.99
C GLU A 50 24.37 -47.78 -16.50
N ILE A 51 24.84 -46.89 -15.62
CA ILE A 51 24.82 -47.12 -14.17
C ILE A 51 23.37 -47.13 -13.65
N VAL A 52 22.54 -46.17 -14.07
CA VAL A 52 21.12 -46.11 -13.70
C VAL A 52 20.38 -47.36 -14.19
N ARG A 53 20.67 -47.81 -15.42
CA ARG A 53 20.10 -49.04 -15.99
C ARG A 53 20.46 -50.27 -15.16
N GLU A 54 21.74 -50.42 -14.79
CA GLU A 54 22.19 -51.55 -13.98
C GLU A 54 21.51 -51.56 -12.59
N ILE A 55 21.41 -50.38 -11.95
CA ILE A 55 20.75 -50.24 -10.65
C ILE A 55 19.28 -50.66 -10.71
N LEU A 56 18.56 -50.20 -11.73
CA LEU A 56 17.12 -50.43 -11.91
C LEU A 56 16.79 -51.77 -12.59
N ASN A 57 17.77 -52.55 -13.04
CA ASN A 57 17.54 -53.93 -13.47
C ASN A 57 17.31 -54.88 -12.28
N GLN A 58 17.79 -54.53 -11.09
CA GLN A 58 17.55 -55.29 -9.88
C GLN A 58 16.18 -54.96 -9.29
N LYS A 59 15.28 -55.94 -9.22
CA LYS A 59 13.89 -55.75 -8.76
C LYS A 59 13.79 -55.14 -7.35
N GLU A 60 14.74 -55.44 -6.48
CA GLU A 60 14.78 -54.95 -5.09
C GLU A 60 14.97 -53.42 -5.00
N ASN A 61 15.66 -52.82 -5.98
CA ASN A 61 16.00 -51.41 -6.01
C ASN A 61 14.87 -50.49 -6.49
N HIS A 62 13.79 -51.06 -7.06
CA HIS A 62 12.65 -50.29 -7.54
C HIS A 62 11.94 -49.52 -6.41
N ARG A 63 12.06 -49.98 -5.16
CA ARG A 63 11.51 -49.28 -3.98
C ARG A 63 12.13 -47.92 -3.72
N VAL A 64 13.29 -47.64 -4.32
CA VAL A 64 14.09 -46.43 -4.07
C VAL A 64 14.00 -45.44 -5.23
N ILE A 65 13.28 -45.78 -6.30
CA ILE A 65 13.18 -44.97 -7.53
C ILE A 65 12.59 -43.57 -7.28
N ASP A 66 11.67 -43.46 -6.32
CA ASP A 66 11.00 -42.21 -5.94
C ASP A 66 11.45 -41.68 -4.57
N ARG A 67 12.55 -42.23 -4.02
CA ARG A 67 13.08 -41.73 -2.75
C ARG A 67 13.46 -40.26 -2.92
N LYS A 68 13.01 -39.41 -1.99
CA LYS A 68 13.37 -38.00 -1.96
C LYS A 68 14.66 -37.77 -1.17
N ASN A 69 15.51 -36.89 -1.68
CA ASN A 69 16.65 -36.36 -0.94
C ASN A 69 16.20 -35.27 0.07
N LYS A 70 17.15 -34.65 0.79
CA LYS A 70 16.88 -33.61 1.81
C LYS A 70 16.17 -32.36 1.26
N PHE A 71 16.25 -32.16 -0.06
CA PHE A 71 15.60 -31.07 -0.77
C PHE A 71 14.21 -31.46 -1.32
N GLY A 72 13.77 -32.70 -1.12
CA GLY A 72 12.51 -33.21 -1.65
C GLY A 72 12.56 -33.66 -3.12
N TRP A 73 13.75 -33.85 -3.69
CA TRP A 73 13.94 -34.22 -5.09
C TRP A 73 14.04 -35.73 -5.26
N THR A 74 13.34 -36.27 -6.24
CA THR A 74 13.53 -37.65 -6.71
C THR A 74 14.67 -37.74 -7.73
N PRO A 75 15.24 -38.93 -7.97
CA PRO A 75 16.17 -39.17 -9.08
C PRO A 75 15.63 -38.68 -10.43
N LEU A 76 14.33 -38.84 -10.70
CA LEU A 76 13.66 -38.32 -11.90
C LEU A 76 13.77 -36.79 -12.00
N MET A 77 13.44 -36.07 -10.92
CA MET A 77 13.54 -34.61 -10.89
C MET A 77 14.99 -34.13 -11.10
N GLN A 78 15.98 -34.86 -10.57
CA GLN A 78 17.39 -34.52 -10.78
C GLN A 78 17.85 -34.74 -12.22
N ALA A 79 17.41 -35.84 -12.85
CA ALA A 79 17.68 -36.09 -14.27
C ALA A 79 17.05 -35.01 -15.16
N ILE A 80 15.80 -34.60 -14.87
CA ILE A 80 15.11 -33.51 -15.58
C ILE A 80 15.88 -32.20 -15.43
N ARG A 81 16.25 -31.80 -14.20
CA ARG A 81 16.95 -30.55 -13.93
C ARG A 81 18.25 -30.41 -14.72
N ASN A 82 18.99 -31.50 -14.87
CA ASN A 82 20.27 -31.47 -15.57
C ASN A 82 20.13 -31.76 -17.07
N GLY A 83 18.90 -31.87 -17.60
CA GLY A 83 18.65 -32.03 -19.03
C GLY A 83 18.97 -33.42 -19.59
N ASN A 84 19.07 -34.45 -18.73
CA ASN A 84 19.50 -35.79 -19.13
C ASN A 84 18.34 -36.62 -19.71
N ILE A 85 17.95 -36.35 -20.96
CA ILE A 85 16.74 -36.92 -21.60
C ILE A 85 16.75 -38.45 -21.60
N ASP A 86 17.86 -39.10 -21.95
CA ASP A 86 17.93 -40.58 -22.02
C ASP A 86 17.74 -41.24 -20.64
N THR A 87 18.25 -40.57 -19.60
CA THR A 87 18.08 -41.04 -18.21
C THR A 87 16.65 -40.81 -17.72
N VAL A 88 16.02 -39.71 -18.14
CA VAL A 88 14.59 -39.45 -17.86
C VAL A 88 13.71 -40.51 -18.52
N LYS A 89 13.93 -40.82 -19.81
CA LYS A 89 13.19 -41.89 -20.52
C LYS A 89 13.30 -43.22 -19.78
N LEU A 90 14.51 -43.61 -19.39
CA LEU A 90 14.75 -44.84 -18.64
C LEU A 90 14.04 -44.87 -17.28
N LEU A 91 14.05 -43.76 -16.54
CA LEU A 91 13.35 -43.68 -15.25
C LEU A 91 11.82 -43.79 -15.43
N LEU A 92 11.27 -43.17 -16.47
CA LEU A 92 9.86 -43.24 -16.81
C LEU A 92 9.45 -44.66 -17.27
N GLU A 93 10.28 -45.33 -18.09
CA GLU A 93 10.09 -46.75 -18.47
C GLU A 93 10.07 -47.69 -17.26
N LYS A 94 10.75 -47.32 -16.17
CA LYS A 94 10.78 -48.05 -14.90
C LYS A 94 9.71 -47.60 -13.90
N ASN A 95 8.68 -46.88 -14.36
CA ASN A 95 7.54 -46.37 -13.58
C ASN A 95 7.93 -45.41 -12.44
N ALA A 96 8.89 -44.52 -12.65
CA ALA A 96 9.13 -43.41 -11.73
C ALA A 96 7.89 -42.50 -11.63
N ASP A 97 7.55 -42.05 -10.42
CA ASP A 97 6.32 -41.30 -10.14
C ASP A 97 6.42 -39.84 -10.61
N VAL A 98 5.59 -39.50 -11.60
CA VAL A 98 5.47 -38.16 -12.18
C VAL A 98 4.54 -37.23 -11.40
N ASN A 99 3.80 -37.74 -10.41
CA ASN A 99 2.88 -36.96 -9.58
C ASN A 99 3.59 -36.26 -8.41
N GLN A 100 4.91 -36.44 -8.30
CA GLN A 100 5.69 -35.83 -7.24
C GLN A 100 5.85 -34.32 -7.48
N VAL A 101 5.84 -33.56 -6.37
CA VAL A 101 6.07 -32.11 -6.38
C VAL A 101 7.38 -31.78 -5.69
N THR A 102 8.05 -30.76 -6.21
CA THR A 102 9.23 -30.16 -5.59
C THR A 102 8.84 -29.34 -4.36
N TYR A 103 9.82 -29.02 -3.50
CA TYR A 103 9.60 -28.10 -2.37
C TYR A 103 9.15 -26.69 -2.79
N LEU A 104 9.38 -26.33 -4.06
CA LEU A 104 8.94 -25.08 -4.67
C LEU A 104 7.48 -25.12 -5.14
N GLY A 105 6.78 -26.25 -4.99
CA GLY A 105 5.40 -26.41 -5.41
C GLY A 105 5.24 -26.63 -6.92
N MET A 106 6.31 -27.02 -7.62
CA MET A 106 6.25 -27.39 -9.04
C MET A 106 6.14 -28.91 -9.19
N SER A 107 5.18 -29.35 -10.00
CA SER A 107 5.05 -30.71 -10.51
C SER A 107 6.26 -31.12 -11.37
N VAL A 108 6.44 -32.43 -11.57
CA VAL A 108 7.47 -32.96 -12.49
C VAL A 108 7.30 -32.39 -13.90
N LEU A 109 6.06 -32.23 -14.37
CA LEU A 109 5.76 -31.69 -15.69
C LEU A 109 6.03 -30.18 -15.78
N GLY A 110 5.70 -29.42 -14.72
CA GLY A 110 6.09 -28.01 -14.61
C GLY A 110 7.60 -27.81 -14.57
N LEU A 111 8.33 -28.68 -13.89
CA LEU A 111 9.79 -28.70 -13.89
C LEU A 111 10.35 -29.00 -15.30
N ALA A 112 9.78 -29.97 -16.01
CA ALA A 112 10.18 -30.30 -17.37
C ALA A 112 9.98 -29.12 -18.34
N ALA A 113 8.85 -28.42 -18.25
CA ALA A 113 8.57 -27.19 -19.01
C ALA A 113 9.60 -26.07 -18.74
N ALA A 114 10.09 -25.98 -17.50
CA ALA A 114 11.10 -24.99 -17.15
C ALA A 114 12.47 -25.26 -17.79
N ILE A 115 12.81 -26.53 -18.01
CA ILE A 115 14.07 -26.91 -18.65
C ILE A 115 14.00 -26.69 -20.16
N SER A 116 13.18 -27.45 -20.88
CA SER A 116 13.07 -27.33 -22.34
C SER A 116 11.77 -27.93 -22.87
N LYS A 117 11.36 -27.50 -24.07
CA LYS A 117 10.23 -28.10 -24.81
C LYS A 117 10.43 -29.60 -25.03
N GLU A 118 11.63 -30.03 -25.40
CA GLU A 118 11.94 -31.45 -25.62
C GLU A 118 11.78 -32.28 -24.34
N MET A 119 12.20 -31.73 -23.19
CA MET A 119 12.03 -32.39 -21.89
C MET A 119 10.56 -32.48 -21.49
N PHE A 120 9.80 -31.39 -21.70
CA PHE A 120 8.35 -31.38 -21.49
C PHE A 120 7.66 -32.47 -22.33
N GLU A 121 7.94 -32.52 -23.63
CA GLU A 121 7.38 -33.54 -24.53
C GLU A 121 7.80 -34.96 -24.11
N THR A 122 9.04 -35.15 -23.65
CA THR A 122 9.49 -36.47 -23.18
C THR A 122 8.68 -36.97 -21.99
N VAL A 123 8.43 -36.10 -21.00
CA VAL A 123 7.64 -36.45 -19.81
C VAL A 123 6.15 -36.57 -20.16
N TYR A 124 5.62 -35.66 -20.97
CA TYR A 124 4.22 -35.64 -21.38
C TYR A 124 3.85 -36.88 -22.21
N ASN A 125 4.67 -37.28 -23.19
CA ASN A 125 4.41 -38.45 -24.02
C ASN A 125 4.49 -39.76 -23.24
N ALA A 126 5.28 -39.81 -22.16
CA ALA A 126 5.32 -40.97 -21.27
C ALA A 126 4.10 -41.03 -20.34
N CYS A 127 3.63 -39.89 -19.83
CA CYS A 127 2.51 -39.81 -18.90
C CYS A 127 1.63 -38.57 -19.17
N PRO A 128 0.67 -38.63 -20.10
CA PRO A 128 -0.21 -37.50 -20.42
C PRO A 128 -1.08 -37.05 -19.25
N ASP A 129 -1.47 -37.98 -18.38
CA ASP A 129 -2.30 -37.73 -17.19
C ASP A 129 -1.63 -36.76 -16.18
N ALA A 130 -0.30 -36.62 -16.24
CA ALA A 130 0.45 -35.70 -15.39
C ALA A 130 0.09 -34.22 -15.64
N LEU A 131 -0.56 -33.89 -16.76
CA LEU A 131 -1.01 -32.53 -17.06
C LEU A 131 -1.96 -31.98 -15.99
N VAL A 132 -2.80 -32.83 -15.40
CA VAL A 132 -3.76 -32.43 -14.35
C VAL A 132 -3.04 -31.88 -13.11
N ASN A 133 -1.84 -32.38 -12.81
CA ASN A 133 -1.08 -31.94 -11.64
C ASN A 133 -0.59 -30.49 -11.76
N THR A 134 -0.47 -29.98 -12.99
CA THR A 134 0.03 -28.63 -13.26
C THR A 134 -0.95 -27.53 -12.83
N VAL A 135 -2.22 -27.87 -12.61
CA VAL A 135 -3.25 -26.94 -12.10
C VAL A 135 -2.93 -26.49 -10.67
N ASN A 136 -2.26 -27.35 -9.90
CA ASN A 136 -1.87 -27.07 -8.51
C ASN A 136 -0.47 -26.46 -8.40
N ASP A 137 0.20 -26.19 -9.53
CA ASP A 137 1.51 -25.57 -9.50
C ASP A 137 1.38 -24.10 -9.10
N ASP A 138 2.14 -23.69 -8.07
CA ASP A 138 2.29 -22.28 -7.68
C ASP A 138 2.73 -21.42 -8.90
N ILE A 139 3.50 -22.04 -9.80
CA ILE A 139 4.02 -21.48 -11.06
C ILE A 139 3.67 -22.46 -12.18
N THR A 140 2.65 -22.12 -12.96
CA THR A 140 2.14 -23.00 -14.02
C THR A 140 3.14 -23.14 -15.19
N PRO A 141 3.17 -24.27 -15.91
CA PRO A 141 3.94 -24.41 -17.15
C PRO A 141 3.73 -23.26 -18.15
N LEU A 142 2.48 -22.77 -18.24
CA LEU A 142 2.11 -21.66 -19.11
C LEU A 142 2.82 -20.35 -18.72
N SER A 143 2.92 -20.08 -17.42
CA SER A 143 3.67 -18.93 -16.90
C SER A 143 5.17 -19.04 -17.23
N VAL A 144 5.75 -20.23 -17.12
CA VAL A 144 7.16 -20.47 -17.41
C VAL A 144 7.46 -20.27 -18.90
N ALA A 145 6.58 -20.76 -19.78
CA ALA A 145 6.71 -20.56 -21.22
C ALA A 145 6.62 -19.08 -21.61
N ALA A 146 5.67 -18.33 -21.02
CA ALA A 146 5.55 -16.89 -21.22
C ALA A 146 6.79 -16.12 -20.74
N MET A 147 7.32 -16.47 -19.56
CA MET A 147 8.53 -15.85 -18.99
C MET A 147 9.77 -16.07 -19.84
N LYS A 148 9.92 -17.28 -20.40
CA LYS A 148 11.04 -17.62 -21.29
C LYS A 148 10.86 -17.08 -22.71
N ASN A 149 9.70 -16.49 -23.03
CA ASN A 149 9.30 -16.14 -24.40
C ASN A 149 9.37 -17.34 -25.37
N ASP A 150 9.10 -18.54 -24.87
CA ASP A 150 9.12 -19.77 -25.65
C ASP A 150 7.77 -19.96 -26.34
N LYS A 151 7.64 -19.36 -27.53
CA LYS A 151 6.42 -19.40 -28.36
C LYS A 151 5.94 -20.83 -28.62
N GLU A 152 6.86 -21.73 -28.93
CA GLU A 152 6.50 -23.08 -29.32
C GLU A 152 5.96 -23.90 -28.14
N LEU A 153 6.60 -23.80 -26.98
CA LEU A 153 6.10 -24.43 -25.76
C LEU A 153 4.78 -23.80 -25.32
N PHE A 154 4.66 -22.47 -25.40
CA PHE A 154 3.45 -21.75 -25.00
C PHE A 154 2.23 -22.18 -25.82
N LEU A 155 2.33 -22.16 -27.16
CA LEU A 155 1.23 -22.59 -28.03
C LEU A 155 0.90 -24.07 -27.83
N ARG A 156 1.92 -24.90 -27.63
CA ARG A 156 1.73 -26.33 -27.35
C ARG A 156 0.93 -26.56 -26.07
N LEU A 157 1.21 -25.84 -24.99
CA LEU A 157 0.46 -25.94 -23.73
C LEU A 157 -1.00 -25.52 -23.89
N VAL A 158 -1.26 -24.49 -24.71
CA VAL A 158 -2.63 -24.06 -25.05
C VAL A 158 -3.37 -25.13 -25.87
N GLU A 159 -2.71 -25.74 -26.86
CA GLU A 159 -3.28 -26.86 -27.63
C GLU A 159 -3.64 -28.07 -26.75
N LEU A 160 -2.85 -28.32 -25.71
CA LEU A 160 -3.10 -29.39 -24.74
C LEU A 160 -4.25 -29.07 -23.77
N GLY A 161 -4.93 -27.93 -23.94
CA GLY A 161 -6.12 -27.55 -23.19
C GLY A 161 -5.85 -26.83 -21.88
N MET A 162 -4.63 -26.28 -21.68
CA MET A 162 -4.38 -25.42 -20.51
C MET A 162 -5.11 -24.08 -20.67
N PRO A 163 -6.02 -23.73 -19.76
CA PRO A 163 -6.84 -22.54 -19.90
C PRO A 163 -6.00 -21.27 -19.70
N VAL A 164 -6.06 -20.39 -20.70
CA VAL A 164 -5.44 -19.05 -20.65
C VAL A 164 -6.25 -18.10 -19.77
N SER A 165 -7.58 -18.25 -19.75
CA SER A 165 -8.53 -17.34 -19.08
C SER A 165 -8.62 -17.50 -17.56
N THR A 166 -8.36 -18.71 -17.03
CA THR A 166 -8.24 -18.96 -15.57
C THR A 166 -6.81 -18.90 -15.08
N ALA A 167 -5.87 -18.46 -15.92
CA ALA A 167 -4.48 -18.34 -15.52
C ALA A 167 -4.37 -17.30 -14.38
N ASN A 168 -3.62 -17.64 -13.33
CA ASN A 168 -3.40 -16.74 -12.20
C ASN A 168 -2.87 -15.37 -12.68
N GLY A 169 -3.12 -14.29 -11.92
CA GLY A 169 -2.75 -12.92 -12.33
C GLY A 169 -1.27 -12.74 -12.68
N TYR A 170 -0.42 -13.62 -12.15
CA TYR A 170 0.99 -13.75 -12.49
C TYR A 170 1.22 -14.16 -13.96
N THR A 171 0.61 -15.26 -14.40
CA THR A 171 0.72 -15.75 -15.78
C THR A 171 0.30 -14.67 -16.78
N ARG A 172 -0.82 -13.99 -16.52
CA ARG A 172 -1.33 -12.93 -17.41
C ARG A 172 -0.35 -11.77 -17.57
N THR A 173 0.35 -11.40 -16.50
CA THR A 173 1.31 -10.28 -16.57
C THR A 173 2.58 -10.67 -17.32
N MET A 174 3.05 -11.91 -17.14
CA MET A 174 4.17 -12.42 -17.93
C MET A 174 3.81 -12.51 -19.41
N MET A 175 2.56 -12.87 -19.74
CA MET A 175 2.07 -12.83 -21.11
C MET A 175 2.03 -11.41 -21.68
N LYS A 176 1.46 -10.43 -20.95
CA LYS A 176 1.42 -9.01 -21.40
C LYS A 176 2.81 -8.40 -21.66
N ARG A 177 3.82 -8.83 -20.89
CA ARG A 177 5.20 -8.35 -21.02
C ARG A 177 6.07 -9.23 -21.92
N SER A 178 5.50 -10.27 -22.53
CA SER A 178 6.23 -11.15 -23.43
C SER A 178 6.73 -10.37 -24.64
N THR A 179 7.95 -10.67 -25.10
CA THR A 179 8.51 -10.12 -26.34
C THR A 179 7.89 -10.74 -27.58
N VAL A 180 7.12 -11.82 -27.44
CA VAL A 180 6.42 -12.53 -28.50
C VAL A 180 5.02 -11.93 -28.65
N PRO A 181 4.70 -11.26 -29.77
CA PRO A 181 3.42 -10.58 -29.97
C PRO A 181 2.20 -11.50 -29.81
N GLU A 182 2.30 -12.75 -30.27
CA GLU A 182 1.21 -13.73 -30.19
C GLU A 182 0.85 -14.08 -28.75
N ILE A 183 1.83 -14.14 -27.84
CA ILE A 183 1.58 -14.39 -26.41
C ILE A 183 0.96 -13.14 -25.76
N ALA A 184 1.42 -11.95 -26.14
CA ALA A 184 0.91 -10.69 -25.59
C ALA A 184 -0.52 -10.38 -26.02
N VAL A 185 -0.90 -10.71 -27.27
CA VAL A 185 -2.26 -10.53 -27.80
C VAL A 185 -3.26 -11.41 -27.04
N LEU A 186 -2.93 -12.68 -26.81
CA LEU A 186 -3.76 -13.61 -26.06
C LEU A 186 -4.05 -13.15 -24.61
N ALA A 187 -3.22 -12.27 -24.04
CA ALA A 187 -3.47 -11.71 -22.71
C ALA A 187 -4.54 -10.60 -22.69
N ASN A 188 -4.81 -9.99 -23.85
CA ASN A 188 -5.69 -8.84 -24.03
C ASN A 188 -7.07 -9.21 -24.62
N GLU A 189 -7.21 -10.36 -25.29
CA GLU A 189 -8.47 -10.78 -25.92
C GLU A 189 -9.62 -10.99 -24.91
N ASP A 190 -9.32 -11.40 -23.67
CA ASP A 190 -10.35 -11.63 -22.62
C ASP A 190 -10.96 -10.37 -21.98
N LEU A 191 -10.52 -9.16 -22.35
CA LEU A 191 -11.19 -7.90 -21.92
C LEU A 191 -12.42 -7.56 -22.78
N THR A 192 -12.50 -8.11 -24.00
CA THR A 192 -13.60 -7.78 -24.92
C THR A 192 -14.95 -8.40 -24.53
N ALA A 193 -14.98 -9.36 -23.59
CA ALA A 193 -16.22 -9.98 -23.14
C ALA A 193 -16.82 -9.36 -21.87
N THR A 194 -16.14 -8.42 -21.20
CA THR A 194 -16.63 -7.78 -19.96
C THR A 194 -16.66 -6.25 -20.00
N GLU A 195 -16.20 -5.60 -21.08
CA GLU A 195 -16.31 -4.14 -21.27
C GLU A 195 -17.51 -3.67 -22.12
N ASP A 196 -18.30 -4.58 -22.71
CA ASP A 196 -19.53 -4.24 -23.46
C ASP A 196 -20.77 -4.02 -22.57
N TYR A 197 -20.59 -3.78 -21.26
CA TYR A 197 -21.68 -3.41 -20.34
C TYR A 197 -21.75 -1.91 -20.03
N TRP A 198 -20.77 -1.10 -20.47
CA TRP A 198 -20.74 0.35 -20.23
C TRP A 198 -20.67 1.24 -21.46
N ASN A 199 -20.76 0.67 -22.67
CA ASN A 199 -20.85 1.44 -23.92
C ASN A 199 -22.24 1.37 -24.57
N ASP A 200 -23.30 1.36 -23.74
CA ASP A 200 -24.62 1.75 -24.20
C ASP A 200 -24.65 3.27 -24.39
N THR A 201 -24.47 3.69 -25.64
CA THR A 201 -24.63 5.08 -26.08
C THR A 201 -26.06 5.36 -26.55
N SER A 202 -27.06 4.73 -25.91
CA SER A 202 -28.46 5.10 -26.05
C SER A 202 -28.86 6.18 -25.04
N ASP A 203 -28.45 7.42 -25.31
CA ASP A 203 -29.17 8.63 -24.88
C ASP A 203 -28.69 9.84 -25.70
N ASN A 204 -28.79 9.72 -27.03
CA ASN A 204 -28.91 10.89 -27.90
C ASN A 204 -30.40 11.18 -28.07
N ILE A 205 -30.93 12.07 -27.23
CA ILE A 205 -32.22 12.71 -27.45
C ILE A 205 -32.06 13.63 -28.66
N GLU A 206 -32.52 13.17 -29.82
CA GLU A 206 -32.70 14.00 -31.01
C GLU A 206 -33.86 14.98 -30.81
N VAL A 207 -33.53 16.25 -30.99
CA VAL A 207 -34.48 17.36 -31.05
C VAL A 207 -35.32 17.22 -32.31
N ILE A 208 -36.64 17.16 -32.12
CA ILE A 208 -37.66 17.20 -33.17
C ILE A 208 -37.53 18.52 -33.94
N GLY A 209 -37.19 18.41 -35.22
CA GLY A 209 -37.32 19.44 -36.24
C GLY A 209 -37.88 18.81 -37.52
N GLU A 210 -39.06 19.28 -37.92
CA GLU A 210 -39.92 18.78 -39.00
C GLU A 210 -39.30 18.73 -40.42
N PRO A 211 -39.93 17.97 -41.35
CA PRO A 211 -39.30 17.44 -42.55
C PRO A 211 -39.49 18.33 -43.79
N ASN A 212 -38.60 18.19 -44.77
CA ASN A 212 -38.88 18.54 -46.17
C ASN A 212 -38.26 17.53 -47.14
N MET A 213 -39.13 16.62 -47.60
CA MET A 213 -39.35 16.26 -49.01
C MET A 213 -38.14 16.15 -49.96
N LYS A 214 -37.84 14.92 -50.42
CA LYS A 214 -38.14 14.42 -51.79
C LYS A 214 -37.38 13.12 -52.12
N ASP A 215 -38.16 12.13 -52.54
CA ASP A 215 -37.98 11.29 -53.73
C ASP A 215 -36.55 10.88 -54.15
N ASN A 216 -36.24 9.58 -54.11
CA ASN A 216 -36.45 8.71 -55.28
C ASN A 216 -35.91 7.28 -55.13
N PHE A 217 -36.65 6.40 -55.77
CA PHE A 217 -36.46 4.98 -56.03
C PHE A 217 -35.19 4.61 -56.81
N THR A 218 -34.82 3.32 -56.69
CA THR A 218 -34.36 2.32 -57.71
C THR A 218 -33.08 1.60 -57.23
N PHE A 219 -33.13 0.32 -56.86
CA PHE A 219 -33.32 -0.95 -57.61
C PHE A 219 -32.00 -1.56 -58.14
N ASN A 220 -31.88 -2.88 -57.89
CA ASN A 220 -31.18 -3.92 -58.67
C ASN A 220 -29.65 -3.98 -58.62
N ASP A 221 -28.99 -5.13 -58.72
CA ASP A 221 -29.33 -6.57 -58.63
C ASP A 221 -28.00 -7.34 -58.77
N ASP A 222 -28.06 -8.65 -58.49
CA ASP A 222 -27.22 -9.75 -59.00
C ASP A 222 -25.82 -9.98 -58.40
N GLU A 223 -25.61 -11.06 -57.61
CA GLU A 223 -25.43 -12.48 -58.01
C GLU A 223 -24.09 -12.71 -58.76
N LYS A 224 -23.22 -13.69 -58.47
CA LYS A 224 -23.46 -15.12 -58.21
C LYS A 224 -22.11 -15.83 -57.93
N THR A 225 -21.99 -16.71 -56.93
CA THR A 225 -21.74 -18.19 -56.98
C THR A 225 -20.68 -18.56 -55.91
N LYS A 226 -20.64 -19.70 -55.19
CA LYS A 226 -21.41 -20.95 -55.12
C LYS A 226 -20.99 -21.75 -53.86
N GLU A 227 -21.97 -22.36 -53.16
CA GLU A 227 -22.07 -23.75 -52.61
C GLU A 227 -20.85 -24.43 -51.92
N LYS A 228 -20.96 -25.22 -50.83
CA LYS A 228 -21.95 -26.30 -50.55
C LYS A 228 -21.84 -26.86 -49.11
N LEU A 229 -22.97 -27.37 -48.61
CA LEU A 229 -23.26 -28.06 -47.33
C LEU A 229 -22.72 -29.51 -47.17
N LYS A 230 -22.58 -29.98 -45.91
CA LYS A 230 -23.14 -31.24 -45.32
C LYS A 230 -22.82 -31.36 -43.80
N LEU A 231 -23.80 -31.43 -42.88
CA LEU A 231 -24.42 -32.62 -42.19
C LEU A 231 -23.41 -33.49 -41.41
N HIS A 232 -23.62 -33.99 -40.17
CA HIS A 232 -24.76 -34.56 -39.42
C HIS A 232 -24.47 -34.44 -37.88
N LEU A 233 -25.39 -34.13 -36.96
CA LEU A 233 -26.58 -34.86 -36.45
C LEU A 233 -26.24 -35.97 -35.43
N LEU A 234 -26.68 -35.81 -34.17
CA LEU A 234 -27.38 -36.85 -33.39
C LEU A 234 -28.07 -36.23 -32.15
N SER A 235 -29.39 -36.42 -32.12
CA SER A 235 -30.34 -36.06 -31.08
C SER A 235 -31.08 -37.32 -30.66
N VAL A 236 -31.22 -37.61 -29.36
CA VAL A 236 -32.18 -38.57 -28.77
C VAL A 236 -32.37 -38.17 -27.29
N VAL A 237 -33.53 -38.07 -26.64
CA VAL A 237 -34.97 -38.07 -26.96
C VAL A 237 -35.66 -37.39 -25.77
N LYS A 238 -36.79 -36.72 -26.04
CA LYS A 238 -37.70 -36.05 -25.09
C LYS A 238 -38.31 -37.00 -24.04
N GLU A 239 -38.44 -36.47 -22.82
CA GLU A 239 -39.40 -36.91 -21.81
C GLU A 239 -40.85 -36.69 -22.29
N SER A 240 -41.73 -37.62 -21.95
CA SER A 240 -43.18 -37.54 -22.16
C SER A 240 -43.90 -37.49 -20.82
N ASP A 241 -44.94 -36.65 -20.79
CA ASP A 241 -45.95 -36.38 -19.76
C ASP A 241 -46.31 -37.53 -18.80
N LYS A 242 -46.53 -37.18 -17.52
CA LYS A 242 -47.88 -37.13 -16.91
C LYS A 242 -47.85 -36.92 -15.37
N GLN A 243 -48.73 -36.00 -14.93
CA GLN A 243 -49.60 -36.10 -13.72
C GLN A 243 -48.86 -36.01 -12.36
N ILE A 244 -49.24 -35.26 -11.31
CA ILE A 244 -50.52 -34.85 -10.71
C ILE A 244 -50.21 -33.67 -9.76
N SER A 245 -51.05 -32.64 -9.72
CA SER A 245 -51.32 -31.79 -8.53
C SER A 245 -52.69 -32.24 -7.96
N PRO A 246 -53.09 -32.05 -6.67
CA PRO A 246 -52.92 -30.80 -5.88
C PRO A 246 -52.90 -30.98 -4.32
N ASN A 247 -53.06 -29.86 -3.59
CA ASN A 247 -53.58 -29.72 -2.20
C ASN A 247 -52.64 -30.11 -1.03
N LEU A 248 -52.64 -29.50 0.17
CA LEU A 248 -53.38 -28.40 0.80
C LEU A 248 -52.57 -27.92 2.04
N THR A 249 -53.02 -26.79 2.59
CA THR A 249 -52.66 -26.06 3.81
C THR A 249 -52.67 -26.78 5.17
N TYR A 250 -52.04 -26.12 6.17
CA TYR A 250 -52.45 -25.85 7.57
C TYR A 250 -51.49 -26.25 8.73
N GLU A 251 -51.58 -25.39 9.76
CA GLU A 251 -50.79 -25.07 10.97
C GLU A 251 -50.37 -26.14 12.02
N MET A 252 -49.48 -25.67 12.92
CA MET A 252 -49.55 -25.69 14.40
C MET A 252 -49.06 -26.88 15.27
N PHE A 253 -48.28 -26.48 16.31
CA PHE A 253 -47.98 -27.16 17.60
C PHE A 253 -47.09 -28.42 17.55
N LYS A 254 -46.25 -28.79 18.54
CA LYS A 254 -46.29 -28.66 20.02
C LYS A 254 -44.92 -29.08 20.61
N PHE A 255 -44.54 -28.52 21.76
CA PHE A 255 -43.50 -29.07 22.66
C PHE A 255 -43.94 -30.39 23.32
N PRO A 256 -42.99 -31.19 23.84
CA PRO A 256 -43.23 -32.00 25.03
C PRO A 256 -42.28 -31.67 26.20
N LYS A 257 -42.87 -31.62 27.40
CA LYS A 257 -42.28 -31.81 28.74
C LYS A 257 -42.68 -33.19 29.25
N ALA A 258 -41.86 -33.79 30.12
CA ALA A 258 -42.19 -34.67 31.28
C ALA A 258 -40.95 -35.52 31.63
N ASP A 259 -40.62 -35.95 32.86
CA ASP A 259 -40.94 -35.59 34.26
C ASP A 259 -40.24 -36.64 35.19
N PHE A 260 -39.74 -36.21 36.37
CA PHE A 260 -39.52 -36.90 37.71
C PHE A 260 -38.74 -38.25 37.81
N GLU A 261 -38.00 -38.69 38.85
CA GLU A 261 -37.98 -38.67 40.35
C GLU A 261 -36.52 -39.07 40.81
N GLU A 262 -35.82 -38.47 41.78
CA GLU A 262 -35.79 -38.56 43.28
C GLU A 262 -35.10 -39.80 43.94
N ASP A 263 -34.41 -39.53 45.08
CA ASP A 263 -33.74 -40.40 46.09
C ASP A 263 -32.31 -40.97 45.83
N ASN A 264 -31.31 -40.97 46.76
CA ASN A 264 -31.22 -40.63 48.19
C ASN A 264 -29.75 -40.68 48.75
N ILE A 265 -29.51 -40.01 49.90
CA ILE A 265 -28.59 -40.33 51.04
C ILE A 265 -27.11 -39.78 51.12
N THR A 266 -26.96 -38.76 52.01
CA THR A 266 -25.95 -38.43 53.10
C THR A 266 -24.44 -38.80 52.95
N GLU A 267 -23.42 -38.02 53.37
CA GLU A 267 -23.12 -37.31 54.64
C GLU A 267 -22.09 -36.16 54.39
N LYS A 268 -22.32 -34.90 54.85
CA LYS A 268 -21.75 -34.20 56.04
C LYS A 268 -20.20 -34.10 56.10
N SER A 269 -19.54 -32.96 56.37
CA SER A 269 -20.00 -31.67 56.94
C SER A 269 -18.87 -30.62 57.03
N ASN A 270 -19.29 -29.34 57.20
CA ASN A 270 -18.70 -28.27 58.04
C ASN A 270 -17.52 -27.44 57.48
N VAL A 271 -17.45 -26.10 57.55
CA VAL A 271 -18.23 -25.04 58.24
C VAL A 271 -18.02 -23.70 57.48
N SER A 272 -19.08 -22.89 57.41
CA SER A 272 -19.04 -21.42 57.36
C SER A 272 -19.80 -20.91 58.59
N SER A 273 -19.34 -19.81 59.19
CA SER A 273 -20.12 -18.87 60.03
C SER A 273 -19.15 -17.73 60.45
N GLN A 274 -19.49 -16.44 60.56
CA GLN A 274 -20.72 -15.81 61.03
C GLN A 274 -20.92 -14.39 60.48
N ASP A 275 -22.19 -14.02 60.48
CA ASP A 275 -22.82 -12.71 60.27
C ASP A 275 -22.29 -11.55 61.13
N TYR A 276 -22.62 -10.29 60.76
CA TYR A 276 -23.67 -9.52 61.47
C TYR A 276 -23.96 -8.14 60.82
N LYS A 277 -25.22 -7.76 61.02
CA LYS A 277 -26.01 -6.66 60.45
C LYS A 277 -25.77 -5.27 61.07
N ALA A 278 -25.95 -4.26 60.20
CA ALA A 278 -26.85 -3.09 60.35
C ALA A 278 -26.54 -1.83 61.20
N HIS A 279 -26.85 -0.71 60.53
CA HIS A 279 -27.58 0.49 60.99
C HIS A 279 -26.88 1.69 61.67
N LYS A 280 -27.24 2.85 61.09
CA LYS A 280 -27.55 4.18 61.68
C LYS A 280 -26.44 5.25 61.82
N MET A 281 -26.59 6.28 60.98
CA MET A 281 -26.29 7.72 61.20
C MET A 281 -27.05 8.28 62.45
N PRO A 282 -26.92 9.55 62.93
CA PRO A 282 -26.36 10.77 62.30
C PRO A 282 -25.65 11.81 63.26
N THR A 283 -25.17 12.95 62.68
CA THR A 283 -25.21 14.36 63.21
C THR A 283 -24.50 14.71 64.55
N THR A 284 -23.86 15.87 64.79
CA THR A 284 -24.06 17.27 64.32
C THR A 284 -22.97 18.19 64.93
N ASN A 285 -22.64 19.28 64.20
CA ASN A 285 -22.35 20.66 64.69
C ASN A 285 -21.11 20.90 65.59
N ASN A 286 -20.40 22.04 65.57
CA ASN A 286 -20.21 23.20 64.68
C ASN A 286 -19.20 24.10 65.43
N LEU A 287 -18.31 24.79 64.69
CA LEU A 287 -17.76 26.16 64.93
C LEU A 287 -17.08 26.47 66.30
N GLU A 288 -15.91 27.08 66.46
CA GLU A 288 -15.13 28.12 65.76
C GLU A 288 -13.63 27.87 66.12
N LYS A 289 -12.55 28.39 65.50
CA LYS A 289 -12.19 29.80 65.21
C LYS A 289 -10.78 29.79 64.56
N TYR A 290 -10.59 30.62 63.51
CA TYR A 290 -9.38 31.36 63.04
C TYR A 290 -7.97 30.96 63.56
N SER A 291 -6.86 30.98 62.81
CA SER A 291 -6.50 31.40 61.45
C SER A 291 -4.96 31.29 61.28
N VAL A 292 -4.51 31.16 60.02
CA VAL A 292 -3.21 31.51 59.42
C VAL A 292 -2.01 30.52 59.51
N ILE A 293 -1.47 30.24 58.32
CA ILE A 293 -0.06 30.02 57.89
C ILE A 293 0.25 28.64 57.25
N SER A 294 0.30 28.69 55.91
CA SER A 294 1.21 28.09 54.90
C SER A 294 1.46 26.56 54.75
N GLU A 295 1.25 26.15 53.49
CA GLU A 295 2.16 25.39 52.59
C GLU A 295 2.24 23.84 52.59
N ASP A 296 2.12 23.35 51.35
CA ASP A 296 2.59 22.10 50.71
C ASP A 296 2.03 20.73 51.11
N GLU A 297 1.19 20.19 50.21
CA GLU A 297 1.00 18.74 50.05
C GLU A 297 1.72 18.22 48.80
N SER A 298 2.58 17.23 49.03
CA SER A 298 3.17 16.33 48.04
C SER A 298 2.56 14.93 48.20
N THR A 299 2.26 14.30 47.08
CA THR A 299 1.79 12.91 46.92
C THR A 299 2.72 11.86 47.54
N PRO A 300 2.22 10.63 47.83
CA PRO A 300 2.96 9.47 47.32
C PRO A 300 2.14 8.27 46.81
N MET A 301 2.87 7.49 46.01
CA MET A 301 2.57 6.32 45.18
C MET A 301 2.08 5.04 45.89
N LEU A 302 1.40 4.18 45.13
CA LEU A 302 1.20 2.75 45.42
C LEU A 302 2.06 1.82 44.53
N ARG A 303 2.55 0.76 45.18
CA ARG A 303 3.62 -0.17 44.81
C ARG A 303 3.19 -1.28 43.83
N ARG A 304 4.14 -1.76 43.03
CA ARG A 304 4.10 -3.02 42.25
C ARG A 304 4.47 -4.23 43.13
N LEU A 305 3.80 -5.35 42.89
CA LEU A 305 4.16 -6.69 43.38
C LEU A 305 5.03 -7.43 42.35
N HIS A 306 6.11 -8.05 42.85
CA HIS A 306 7.07 -8.88 42.11
C HIS A 306 6.69 -10.36 42.18
N SER A 307 7.03 -11.13 41.14
CA SER A 307 7.28 -12.57 41.25
C SER A 307 8.50 -13.03 40.45
N ILE A 308 9.59 -13.27 41.18
CA ILE A 308 10.53 -14.42 41.16
C ILE A 308 11.30 -14.76 39.86
N ARG A 309 12.64 -14.65 39.95
CA ARG A 309 13.65 -15.37 39.13
C ARG A 309 14.44 -16.35 40.04
N PRO A 310 15.01 -17.45 39.51
CA PRO A 310 15.91 -18.33 40.26
C PRO A 310 17.30 -17.70 40.48
N THR A 311 17.96 -18.20 41.51
CA THR A 311 19.23 -17.75 42.09
C THR A 311 20.47 -18.31 41.39
N ASP A 312 21.58 -17.62 41.68
CA ASP A 312 22.98 -18.05 41.58
C ASP A 312 23.67 -17.92 40.22
N ILE A 313 24.49 -16.87 40.08
CA ILE A 313 25.95 -16.98 39.85
C ILE A 313 26.62 -15.61 40.08
N ASP A 314 27.69 -15.68 40.86
CA ASP A 314 28.59 -14.66 41.37
C ASP A 314 29.15 -13.71 40.30
N MET A 315 29.11 -12.40 40.57
CA MET A 315 29.89 -11.40 39.83
C MET A 315 31.12 -11.01 40.65
N GLN A 316 32.29 -11.44 40.21
CA GLN A 316 33.54 -10.75 40.52
C GLN A 316 34.32 -10.46 39.24
N ASN A 317 34.47 -9.15 39.01
CA ASN A 317 35.54 -8.46 38.28
C ASN A 317 35.96 -9.01 36.92
N LEU A 318 35.56 -8.32 35.84
CA LEU A 318 36.48 -7.97 34.77
C LEU A 318 35.98 -6.73 34.02
N SER A 319 36.79 -5.67 34.04
CA SER A 319 36.66 -4.48 33.20
C SER A 319 36.76 -4.86 31.72
N CYS A 320 35.74 -4.60 30.89
CA CYS A 320 35.89 -4.65 29.43
C CYS A 320 34.77 -3.95 28.64
N ASN A 321 35.22 -3.01 27.80
CA ASN A 321 34.79 -2.72 26.42
C ASN A 321 33.34 -2.28 26.09
N PHE A 322 33.18 -0.97 25.90
CA PHE A 322 32.14 -0.38 25.05
C PHE A 322 32.45 -0.65 23.56
N ASN A 323 32.20 -1.88 23.08
CA ASN A 323 32.00 -2.22 21.65
C ASN A 323 31.71 -3.72 21.46
N ALA A 324 30.74 -4.26 22.18
CA ALA A 324 30.26 -5.62 21.96
C ALA A 324 28.88 -5.58 21.30
N THR A 325 28.86 -5.73 19.97
CA THR A 325 27.67 -6.03 19.19
C THR A 325 27.11 -7.36 19.68
N LEU A 326 25.91 -7.37 20.27
CA LEU A 326 25.18 -8.61 20.57
C LEU A 326 24.79 -9.29 19.25
N GLY A 327 25.71 -10.11 18.73
CA GLY A 327 25.48 -10.99 17.60
C GLY A 327 24.58 -12.14 18.04
N PHE A 328 23.34 -12.14 17.55
CA PHE A 328 22.49 -13.32 17.59
C PHE A 328 23.00 -14.29 16.52
N THR A 329 23.67 -15.37 16.92
CA THR A 329 23.97 -16.52 16.05
C THR A 329 22.82 -17.51 16.12
N PRO A 330 22.08 -17.77 15.02
CA PRO A 330 21.15 -18.88 14.99
C PRO A 330 21.95 -20.20 15.01
N GLU A 331 21.56 -21.12 15.90
CA GLU A 331 22.10 -22.47 16.00
C GLU A 331 21.70 -23.31 14.78
N PHE A 332 22.35 -23.08 13.63
CA PHE A 332 22.34 -24.02 12.51
C PHE A 332 23.71 -24.00 11.82
N SER A 333 24.71 -24.53 12.51
CA SER A 333 25.94 -25.06 11.90
C SER A 333 26.20 -26.43 12.54
N PRO A 334 26.37 -27.52 11.78
CA PRO A 334 26.74 -28.79 12.39
C PRO A 334 28.13 -28.68 13.01
N VAL A 335 28.25 -29.17 14.24
CA VAL A 335 29.53 -29.41 14.91
C VAL A 335 30.35 -30.39 14.05
N LYS A 336 31.67 -30.16 13.95
CA LYS A 336 32.64 -30.98 13.19
C LYS A 336 32.31 -32.49 13.27
N SER A 337 32.30 -33.17 12.12
CA SER A 337 32.19 -34.63 12.07
C SER A 337 33.36 -35.28 12.81
N PRO A 338 33.12 -36.32 13.65
CA PRO A 338 34.14 -36.95 14.48
C PRO A 338 35.19 -37.79 13.70
N TYR A 339 35.13 -37.83 12.36
CA TYR A 339 36.01 -38.66 11.52
C TYR A 339 36.95 -37.85 10.61
N VAL A 340 37.22 -36.59 10.92
CA VAL A 340 38.18 -35.76 10.15
C VAL A 340 39.46 -35.53 10.97
N PRO A 341 40.64 -35.95 10.49
CA PRO A 341 41.92 -35.64 11.12
C PRO A 341 42.15 -34.11 11.25
N ALA A 342 42.88 -33.68 12.28
CA ALA A 342 43.03 -32.27 12.65
C ALA A 342 43.86 -31.43 11.65
N ASP A 343 44.38 -32.06 10.60
CA ASP A 343 45.50 -31.62 9.79
C ASP A 343 45.08 -31.07 8.40
N ILE A 344 43.79 -31.15 8.05
CA ILE A 344 43.28 -30.76 6.72
C ILE A 344 42.51 -29.44 6.82
N GLY A 345 43.07 -28.38 6.22
CA GLY A 345 42.43 -27.07 6.11
C GLY A 345 41.21 -27.10 5.16
N GLU A 346 40.16 -26.36 5.53
CA GLU A 346 38.82 -26.38 4.91
C GLU A 346 38.74 -25.82 3.46
N GLU A 347 39.85 -25.51 2.80
CA GLU A 347 39.83 -24.76 1.54
C GLU A 347 40.10 -25.60 0.27
N ASN A 348 40.34 -26.91 0.34
CA ASN A 348 40.71 -27.70 -0.85
C ASN A 348 40.04 -29.09 -0.94
N VAL A 349 38.70 -29.17 -0.90
CA VAL A 349 37.97 -30.44 -1.12
C VAL A 349 37.17 -30.47 -2.44
N PHE A 350 37.14 -29.38 -3.22
CA PHE A 350 36.45 -29.35 -4.51
C PHE A 350 37.33 -28.73 -5.60
N GLY A 351 37.63 -29.50 -6.65
CA GLY A 351 38.32 -29.01 -7.83
C GLY A 351 37.45 -28.03 -8.64
N GLU A 352 38.11 -27.20 -9.45
CA GLU A 352 37.56 -26.03 -10.16
C GLU A 352 36.38 -26.30 -11.11
N ASN A 353 36.00 -27.56 -11.36
CA ASN A 353 34.97 -27.94 -12.33
C ASN A 353 33.69 -28.57 -11.73
N THR A 354 33.44 -28.39 -10.43
CA THR A 354 32.20 -28.88 -9.80
C THR A 354 31.18 -27.73 -9.71
N PRO A 355 29.99 -27.80 -10.33
CA PRO A 355 28.99 -26.72 -10.25
C PRO A 355 28.40 -26.65 -8.84
N THR A 356 28.92 -25.77 -8.01
CA THR A 356 28.36 -25.40 -6.71
C THR A 356 26.97 -24.76 -6.92
N PRO A 357 25.92 -25.14 -6.17
CA PRO A 357 24.63 -24.47 -6.27
C PRO A 357 24.80 -22.97 -6.00
N PRO A 358 24.06 -22.08 -6.69
CA PRO A 358 24.17 -20.66 -6.43
C PRO A 358 23.79 -20.41 -4.97
N ARG A 359 24.76 -19.93 -4.17
CA ARG A 359 24.49 -19.36 -2.85
C ARG A 359 23.47 -18.24 -3.07
N CYS A 360 22.21 -18.52 -2.76
CA CYS A 360 21.16 -17.51 -2.74
C CYS A 360 21.59 -16.47 -1.72
N LYS A 361 22.14 -15.34 -2.19
CA LYS A 361 22.27 -14.15 -1.36
C LYS A 361 20.86 -13.84 -0.86
N THR A 362 20.70 -13.94 0.46
CA THR A 362 19.49 -13.51 1.15
C THR A 362 19.12 -12.10 0.68
N PRO A 363 17.83 -11.80 0.48
CA PRO A 363 17.40 -10.43 0.17
C PRO A 363 17.93 -9.48 1.25
N PRO A 364 18.14 -8.20 0.93
CA PRO A 364 18.61 -7.21 1.89
C PRO A 364 17.75 -7.28 3.16
N LYS A 365 18.41 -7.33 4.34
CA LYS A 365 17.76 -7.41 5.66
C LYS A 365 16.70 -6.30 5.77
N GLY A 366 15.44 -6.68 5.85
CA GLY A 366 14.33 -5.73 6.08
C GLY A 366 12.98 -6.13 5.50
N THR A 367 12.93 -7.04 4.51
CA THR A 367 11.68 -7.48 3.89
C THR A 367 11.29 -8.87 4.42
N LEU A 368 10.30 -8.94 5.33
CA LEU A 368 9.65 -10.21 5.67
C LEU A 368 8.79 -10.63 4.46
N LEU A 369 9.37 -11.43 3.57
CA LEU A 369 8.67 -12.01 2.45
C LEU A 369 7.73 -13.11 2.96
N ARG A 370 6.49 -13.15 2.45
CA ARG A 370 5.59 -14.29 2.69
C ARG A 370 6.20 -15.56 2.07
N TRP A 371 5.80 -16.74 2.57
CA TRP A 371 6.33 -18.03 2.09
C TRP A 371 6.22 -18.20 0.55
N PRO A 372 5.10 -17.82 -0.11
CA PRO A 372 5.00 -17.84 -1.58
C PRO A 372 5.96 -16.86 -2.28
N GLN A 373 6.21 -15.69 -1.68
CA GLN A 373 7.11 -14.68 -2.26
C GLN A 373 8.58 -15.14 -2.21
N THR A 374 8.97 -15.81 -1.12
CA THR A 374 10.30 -16.40 -0.99
C THR A 374 10.50 -17.51 -2.02
N LYS A 375 9.51 -18.40 -2.17
CA LYS A 375 9.52 -19.46 -3.19
C LYS A 375 9.68 -18.89 -4.60
N MET A 376 8.90 -17.88 -4.96
CA MET A 376 8.96 -17.27 -6.29
C MET A 376 10.33 -16.65 -6.58
N ILE A 377 10.88 -15.88 -5.64
CA ILE A 377 12.22 -15.30 -5.81
C ILE A 377 13.28 -16.39 -5.93
N MET A 378 13.13 -17.51 -5.21
CA MET A 378 14.01 -18.66 -5.36
C MET A 378 13.87 -19.31 -6.75
N VAL A 379 12.65 -19.47 -7.27
CA VAL A 379 12.39 -20.02 -8.61
C VAL A 379 13.00 -19.11 -9.69
N LEU A 380 12.72 -17.80 -9.63
CA LEU A 380 13.23 -16.82 -10.58
C LEU A 380 14.77 -16.81 -10.62
N LYS A 381 15.41 -16.83 -9.44
CA LYS A 381 16.87 -16.96 -9.32
C LYS A 381 17.37 -18.28 -9.89
N HIS A 382 16.67 -19.37 -9.62
CA HIS A 382 17.11 -20.70 -10.02
C HIS A 382 17.12 -20.88 -11.52
N PHE A 383 16.13 -20.32 -12.22
CA PHE A 383 16.02 -20.40 -13.68
C PHE A 383 16.69 -19.23 -14.42
N GLY A 384 17.47 -18.38 -13.73
CA GLY A 384 18.18 -17.25 -14.34
C GLY A 384 17.28 -16.11 -14.82
N LEU A 385 16.10 -15.96 -14.21
CA LEU A 385 15.04 -15.00 -14.56
C LEU A 385 14.96 -13.85 -13.54
N ASP A 386 16.11 -13.46 -12.99
CA ASP A 386 16.24 -12.44 -11.94
C ASP A 386 15.59 -11.11 -12.30
N GLN A 387 15.58 -10.75 -13.58
CA GLN A 387 14.98 -9.51 -14.07
C GLN A 387 13.47 -9.39 -13.77
N HIS A 388 12.77 -10.50 -13.51
CA HIS A 388 11.34 -10.50 -13.23
C HIS A 388 11.01 -10.35 -11.73
N ILE A 389 12.01 -10.33 -10.84
CA ILE A 389 11.81 -10.23 -9.37
C ILE A 389 11.14 -8.91 -8.97
N SER A 390 11.58 -7.78 -9.56
CA SER A 390 11.01 -6.47 -9.26
C SER A 390 9.53 -6.40 -9.62
N VAL A 391 9.16 -7.03 -10.74
CA VAL A 391 7.78 -7.12 -11.23
C VAL A 391 6.90 -7.89 -10.25
N PHE A 392 7.42 -8.97 -9.69
CA PHE A 392 6.69 -9.78 -8.73
C PHE A 392 6.47 -9.06 -7.40
N LEU A 393 7.43 -8.26 -6.95
CA LEU A 393 7.29 -7.45 -5.73
C LEU A 393 6.30 -6.29 -5.90
N GLU A 394 6.07 -5.83 -7.13
CA GLU A 394 5.09 -4.78 -7.47
C GLU A 394 3.63 -5.28 -7.44
N GLN A 395 3.38 -6.58 -7.66
CA GLN A 395 2.04 -7.11 -7.95
C GLN A 395 1.10 -7.39 -6.77
N GLU A 396 1.58 -7.58 -5.54
CA GLU A 396 0.67 -7.84 -4.39
C GLU A 396 0.07 -6.57 -3.77
N VAL A 397 0.45 -5.38 -4.24
CA VAL A 397 -0.43 -4.23 -4.12
C VAL A 397 -1.49 -4.43 -5.19
N ALA A 398 -2.54 -5.19 -4.89
CA ALA A 398 -3.74 -5.18 -5.72
C ALA A 398 -4.03 -3.72 -6.08
N ASP A 399 -4.13 -3.41 -7.38
CA ASP A 399 -4.46 -2.09 -7.89
C ASP A 399 -5.88 -1.73 -7.40
N ILE A 400 -6.00 -1.41 -6.11
CA ILE A 400 -7.15 -0.73 -5.55
C ILE A 400 -7.01 0.68 -6.10
N GLU A 401 -7.68 0.92 -7.21
CA GLU A 401 -7.73 2.23 -7.82
C GLU A 401 -8.53 3.14 -6.87
N TYR A 402 -7.83 4.05 -6.20
CA TYR A 402 -8.47 5.02 -5.32
C TYR A 402 -8.92 6.21 -6.16
N PRO A 403 -10.19 6.65 -6.06
CA PRO A 403 -10.65 7.83 -6.78
C PRO A 403 -9.81 9.04 -6.37
N LYS A 404 -9.55 9.91 -7.33
CA LYS A 404 -8.77 11.12 -7.06
C LYS A 404 -9.50 11.99 -6.04
N ARG A 405 -8.79 12.29 -4.95
CA ARG A 405 -9.34 13.03 -3.82
C ARG A 405 -8.28 13.94 -3.23
N ILE A 406 -8.66 15.19 -3.07
CA ILE A 406 -7.78 16.26 -2.67
C ILE A 406 -8.14 16.68 -1.25
N PHE A 407 -7.17 16.61 -0.34
CA PHE A 407 -7.35 17.10 1.02
C PHE A 407 -6.41 18.28 1.27
N SER A 408 -6.91 19.35 1.87
CA SER A 408 -6.07 20.45 2.34
C SER A 408 -6.60 21.08 3.62
N GLY A 409 -5.69 21.46 4.50
CA GLY A 409 -6.00 22.03 5.81
C GLY A 409 -5.43 23.44 5.98
N ILE A 410 -6.17 24.32 6.65
CA ILE A 410 -5.70 25.66 7.03
C ILE A 410 -5.98 25.93 8.51
N GLN A 411 -4.97 26.44 9.22
CA GLN A 411 -5.13 26.84 10.63
C GLN A 411 -5.93 28.15 10.75
N PRO A 412 -6.93 28.23 11.66
CA PRO A 412 -7.67 29.46 11.97
C PRO A 412 -6.81 30.47 12.74
N THR A 413 -5.90 31.15 12.04
CA THR A 413 -4.99 32.15 12.63
C THR A 413 -5.52 33.60 12.55
N GLY A 414 -6.74 33.81 12.04
CA GLY A 414 -7.40 35.13 11.95
C GLY A 414 -6.97 36.03 10.79
N SER A 415 -5.68 36.09 10.45
CA SER A 415 -5.19 36.92 9.33
C SER A 415 -4.75 36.08 8.13
N VAL A 416 -5.44 36.24 7.00
CA VAL A 416 -5.04 35.69 5.69
C VAL A 416 -4.37 36.81 4.88
N HIS A 417 -3.11 36.58 4.49
CA HIS A 417 -2.37 37.49 3.62
C HIS A 417 -2.29 36.96 2.19
N LEU A 418 -1.85 37.79 1.24
CA LEU A 418 -1.77 37.42 -0.18
C LEU A 418 -0.98 36.13 -0.44
N GLY A 419 0.13 35.92 0.28
CA GLY A 419 0.86 34.65 0.22
C GLY A 419 0.02 33.41 0.55
N ASN A 420 -0.94 33.48 1.48
CA ASN A 420 -1.86 32.38 1.76
C ASN A 420 -2.96 32.27 0.70
N TYR A 421 -3.47 33.41 0.25
CA TYR A 421 -4.52 33.49 -0.76
C TYR A 421 -4.09 32.81 -2.08
N PHE A 422 -3.00 33.30 -2.67
CA PHE A 422 -2.47 32.77 -3.94
C PHE A 422 -1.76 31.43 -3.77
N GLY A 423 -1.17 31.17 -2.60
CA GLY A 423 -0.41 29.94 -2.34
C GLY A 423 -1.25 28.71 -2.02
N ALA A 424 -2.50 28.90 -1.58
CA ALA A 424 -3.38 27.78 -1.20
C ALA A 424 -4.84 28.01 -1.62
N ILE A 425 -5.47 29.11 -1.18
CA ILE A 425 -6.93 29.29 -1.31
C ILE A 425 -7.36 29.35 -2.78
N GLN A 426 -6.69 30.13 -3.62
CA GLN A 426 -7.00 30.20 -5.05
C GLN A 426 -6.84 28.83 -5.72
N ARG A 427 -5.82 28.06 -5.32
CA ARG A 427 -5.61 26.72 -5.85
C ARG A 427 -6.76 25.79 -5.47
N TRP A 428 -7.30 25.91 -4.26
CA TRP A 428 -8.49 25.15 -3.87
C TRP A 428 -9.70 25.53 -4.73
N VAL A 429 -9.88 26.82 -5.04
CA VAL A 429 -10.94 27.31 -5.93
C VAL A 429 -10.80 26.77 -7.35
N GLU A 430 -9.59 26.65 -7.87
CA GLU A 430 -9.33 26.02 -9.17
C GLU A 430 -9.64 24.52 -9.15
N LEU A 431 -9.17 23.82 -8.12
CA LEU A 431 -9.32 22.36 -7.98
C LEU A 431 -10.79 21.93 -7.82
N GLN A 432 -11.61 22.68 -7.07
CA GLN A 432 -13.04 22.36 -6.98
C GLN A 432 -13.76 22.55 -8.32
N ASN A 433 -13.26 23.44 -9.19
CA ASN A 433 -13.89 23.75 -10.47
C ASN A 433 -13.46 22.79 -11.58
N SER A 434 -12.42 21.97 -11.37
CA SER A 434 -12.04 20.90 -12.29
C SER A 434 -12.85 19.60 -12.12
N GLY A 435 -13.85 19.59 -11.24
CA GLY A 435 -14.69 18.41 -10.96
C GLY A 435 -14.07 17.40 -9.98
N GLU A 436 -12.94 17.76 -9.36
CA GLU A 436 -12.25 16.90 -8.40
C GLU A 436 -12.94 16.91 -7.03
N ALA A 437 -12.88 15.79 -6.31
CA ALA A 437 -13.38 15.73 -4.93
C ALA A 437 -12.41 16.47 -3.98
N VAL A 438 -12.78 17.69 -3.56
CA VAL A 438 -11.97 18.54 -2.69
C VAL A 438 -12.53 18.61 -1.27
N LEU A 439 -11.67 18.35 -0.28
CA LEU A 439 -11.94 18.52 1.14
C LEU A 439 -11.06 19.65 1.68
N CYS A 440 -11.72 20.66 2.26
CA CYS A 440 -11.11 21.82 2.89
C CYS A 440 -11.36 21.75 4.40
N SER A 441 -10.31 21.53 5.18
CA SER A 441 -10.40 21.43 6.63
C SER A 441 -9.90 22.71 7.32
N ILE A 442 -10.70 23.25 8.24
CA ILE A 442 -10.26 24.26 9.19
C ILE A 442 -9.61 23.53 10.36
N ALA A 443 -8.28 23.55 10.38
CA ALA A 443 -7.41 22.77 11.24
C ALA A 443 -7.24 23.40 12.64
N ASP A 444 -8.33 23.43 13.41
CA ASP A 444 -8.38 24.00 14.75
C ASP A 444 -7.62 23.16 15.79
N LEU A 445 -7.60 21.82 15.68
CA LEU A 445 -6.76 20.95 16.54
C LEU A 445 -5.27 21.23 16.35
N HIS A 446 -4.84 21.54 15.12
CA HIS A 446 -3.44 21.94 14.87
C HIS A 446 -3.10 23.29 15.51
N SER A 447 -4.08 24.18 15.69
CA SER A 447 -3.85 25.52 16.25
C SER A 447 -3.57 25.49 17.75
N ILE A 448 -4.18 24.55 18.47
CA ILE A 448 -4.00 24.36 19.93
C ILE A 448 -2.72 23.61 20.32
N THR A 449 -1.88 23.24 19.35
CA THR A 449 -0.52 22.73 19.62
C THR A 449 0.37 23.77 20.31
N LEU A 450 -0.01 25.05 20.18
CA LEU A 450 0.51 26.18 20.95
C LEU A 450 -0.66 26.85 21.69
N PRO A 451 -0.41 27.57 22.81
CA PRO A 451 -1.47 28.25 23.56
C PRO A 451 -2.28 29.20 22.68
N GLN A 452 -3.62 29.11 22.78
CA GLN A 452 -4.57 29.97 22.08
C GLN A 452 -5.55 30.60 23.09
N ASP A 453 -6.01 31.80 22.78
CA ASP A 453 -7.18 32.37 23.46
C ASP A 453 -8.45 31.68 22.92
N PRO A 454 -9.30 31.07 23.78
CA PRO A 454 -10.46 30.31 23.32
C PRO A 454 -11.49 31.13 22.55
N GLN A 455 -11.71 32.39 22.95
CA GLN A 455 -12.66 33.27 22.28
C GLN A 455 -12.13 33.64 20.89
N LYS A 456 -10.87 34.06 20.82
CA LYS A 456 -10.20 34.43 19.57
C LYS A 456 -10.10 33.25 18.61
N LEU A 457 -9.86 32.03 19.09
CA LEU A 457 -9.86 30.83 18.24
C LEU A 457 -11.22 30.63 17.58
N ARG A 458 -12.32 30.77 18.34
CA ARG A 458 -13.68 30.65 17.82
C ARG A 458 -14.01 31.74 16.81
N GLU A 459 -13.63 32.98 17.10
CA GLU A 459 -13.76 34.11 16.16
C GLU A 459 -12.96 33.87 14.88
N ASN A 460 -11.74 33.34 14.99
CA ASN A 460 -10.89 33.02 13.85
C ASN A 460 -11.45 31.88 12.99
N VAL A 461 -12.10 30.88 13.59
CA VAL A 461 -12.80 29.80 12.84
C VAL A 461 -13.92 30.40 12.00
N MET A 462 -14.73 31.30 12.56
CA MET A 462 -15.78 31.99 11.79
C MET A 462 -15.20 32.87 10.70
N LEU A 463 -14.14 33.63 11.03
CA LEU A 463 -13.50 34.54 10.09
C LEU A 463 -12.85 33.80 8.92
N ILE A 464 -12.17 32.68 9.17
CA ILE A 464 -11.56 31.90 8.09
C ILE A 464 -12.63 31.23 7.23
N THR A 465 -13.73 30.77 7.82
CA THR A 465 -14.88 30.23 7.08
C THR A 465 -15.45 31.28 6.13
N ALA A 466 -15.75 32.48 6.63
CA ALA A 466 -16.21 33.60 5.82
C ALA A 466 -15.20 33.99 4.74
N THR A 467 -13.90 33.96 5.06
CA THR A 467 -12.81 34.23 4.12
C THR A 467 -12.78 33.22 2.98
N LEU A 468 -12.82 31.92 3.28
CA LEU A 468 -12.80 30.86 2.27
C LEU A 468 -14.00 30.97 1.31
N LEU A 469 -15.20 31.19 1.85
CA LEU A 469 -16.41 31.39 1.06
C LEU A 469 -16.31 32.64 0.16
N ALA A 470 -15.88 33.77 0.71
CA ALA A 470 -15.73 35.02 -0.04
C ALA A 470 -14.65 34.94 -1.13
N CYS A 471 -13.61 34.13 -0.92
CA CYS A 471 -12.59 33.84 -1.92
C CYS A 471 -13.08 32.90 -3.04
N GLY A 472 -14.26 32.30 -2.91
CA GLY A 472 -14.89 31.51 -3.96
C GLY A 472 -14.98 30.01 -3.67
N ILE A 473 -14.64 29.53 -2.47
CA ILE A 473 -14.90 28.13 -2.10
C ILE A 473 -16.41 27.90 -2.05
N ASP A 474 -16.87 26.94 -2.86
CA ASP A 474 -18.26 26.52 -2.90
C ASP A 474 -18.42 25.25 -2.06
N PHE A 475 -19.06 25.39 -0.90
CA PHE A 475 -19.31 24.30 0.03
C PHE A 475 -20.27 23.23 -0.51
N LYS A 476 -20.95 23.47 -1.63
CA LYS A 476 -21.74 22.44 -2.32
C LYS A 476 -20.85 21.55 -3.18
N LYS A 477 -19.84 22.14 -3.83
CA LYS A 477 -18.85 21.40 -4.65
C LYS A 477 -17.76 20.74 -3.82
N SER A 478 -17.33 21.41 -2.75
CA SER A 478 -16.24 20.96 -1.86
C SER A 478 -16.77 20.69 -0.45
N ILE A 479 -16.12 19.82 0.30
CA ILE A 479 -16.47 19.60 1.72
C ILE A 479 -15.65 20.57 2.58
N LEU A 480 -16.29 21.63 3.08
CA LEU A 480 -15.67 22.60 3.99
C LEU A 480 -16.11 22.32 5.43
N PHE A 481 -15.19 21.97 6.32
CA PHE A 481 -15.53 21.56 7.69
C PHE A 481 -14.48 21.97 8.73
N GLU A 482 -14.87 21.99 10.01
CA GLU A 482 -13.99 22.20 11.16
C GLU A 482 -13.44 20.86 11.65
N GLN A 483 -12.11 20.74 11.78
CA GLN A 483 -11.41 19.48 12.06
C GLN A 483 -11.89 18.84 13.37
N SER A 484 -12.04 19.61 14.45
CA SER A 484 -12.50 19.10 15.75
C SER A 484 -13.92 18.54 15.75
N LYS A 485 -14.74 18.82 14.74
CA LYS A 485 -16.11 18.29 14.62
C LYS A 485 -16.16 16.86 14.11
N VAL A 486 -15.03 16.32 13.64
CA VAL A 486 -14.91 14.94 13.19
C VAL A 486 -13.92 14.19 14.10
N SER A 487 -14.44 13.45 15.08
CA SER A 487 -13.64 12.81 16.14
C SER A 487 -12.57 11.85 15.59
N MET A 488 -12.87 11.18 14.47
CA MET A 488 -12.02 10.17 13.83
C MET A 488 -10.64 10.67 13.41
N HIS A 489 -10.45 11.99 13.29
CA HIS A 489 -9.10 12.56 13.11
C HIS A 489 -8.18 12.21 14.28
N THR A 490 -8.66 12.36 15.50
CA THR A 490 -7.90 12.05 16.71
C THR A 490 -7.77 10.55 16.95
N GLU A 491 -8.80 9.78 16.62
CA GLU A 491 -8.80 8.33 16.78
C GLU A 491 -7.80 7.67 15.81
N LEU A 492 -7.79 8.09 14.54
CA LEU A 492 -6.79 7.62 13.58
C LEU A 492 -5.39 8.14 13.92
N CYS A 493 -5.25 9.39 14.39
CA CYS A 493 -3.97 9.90 14.88
C CYS A 493 -3.39 8.99 15.96
N TRP A 494 -4.20 8.55 16.93
CA TRP A 494 -3.75 7.64 17.97
C TRP A 494 -3.25 6.31 17.40
N VAL A 495 -3.99 5.70 16.49
CA VAL A 495 -3.56 4.47 15.80
C VAL A 495 -2.23 4.67 15.08
N LEU A 496 -2.07 5.77 14.34
CA LEU A 496 -0.84 6.07 13.62
C LEU A 496 0.34 6.36 14.58
N CYS A 497 0.11 6.94 15.75
CA CYS A 497 1.13 7.10 16.78
C CYS A 497 1.73 5.76 17.20
N THR A 498 0.92 4.68 17.28
CA THR A 498 1.41 3.35 17.69
C THR A 498 2.37 2.68 16.69
N ILE A 499 2.43 3.18 15.47
CA ILE A 499 3.33 2.70 14.41
C ILE A 499 4.41 3.72 14.01
N THR A 500 4.46 4.86 14.70
CA THR A 500 5.46 5.91 14.51
C THR A 500 6.49 5.86 15.63
N THR A 501 7.77 6.08 15.32
CA THR A 501 8.83 6.14 16.34
C THR A 501 9.17 7.57 16.74
N MET A 502 9.58 7.77 18.00
CA MET A 502 10.00 9.08 18.50
C MET A 502 11.17 9.66 17.70
N ALA A 503 12.19 8.84 17.37
CA ALA A 503 13.36 9.29 16.62
C ALA A 503 12.97 9.91 15.28
N ARG A 504 12.02 9.29 14.59
CA ARG A 504 11.52 9.76 13.29
C ARG A 504 10.90 11.16 13.37
N LEU A 505 10.10 11.43 14.40
CA LEU A 505 9.49 12.75 14.60
C LEU A 505 10.53 13.79 15.06
N ALA A 506 11.49 13.41 15.89
CA ALA A 506 12.53 14.31 16.39
C ALA A 506 13.48 14.85 15.29
N HIS A 507 13.59 14.14 14.17
CA HIS A 507 14.41 14.58 13.03
C HIS A 507 13.71 15.59 12.11
N LEU A 508 12.40 15.84 12.25
CA LEU A 508 11.69 16.80 11.42
C LEU A 508 12.18 18.24 11.68
N PRO A 509 12.62 18.98 10.65
CA PRO A 509 13.11 20.35 10.77
C PRO A 509 12.09 21.30 11.42
N GLN A 510 10.81 21.20 11.07
CA GLN A 510 9.79 22.11 11.63
C GLN A 510 9.63 21.91 13.15
N PHE A 511 9.83 20.69 13.66
CA PHE A 511 9.82 20.45 15.10
C PHE A 511 11.04 21.13 15.75
N LYS A 512 12.24 20.92 15.20
CA LYS A 512 13.47 21.53 15.71
C LYS A 512 13.35 23.06 15.77
N GLU A 513 13.02 23.69 14.64
CA GLU A 513 12.90 25.14 14.52
C GLU A 513 11.87 25.73 15.52
N LYS A 514 10.69 25.11 15.66
CA LYS A 514 9.67 25.61 16.59
C LYS A 514 10.01 25.35 18.05
N SER A 515 10.65 24.21 18.34
CA SER A 515 11.03 23.82 19.70
C SER A 515 12.14 24.71 20.28
N GLU A 516 13.08 25.18 19.44
CA GLU A 516 14.19 26.05 19.86
C GLU A 516 13.70 27.36 20.49
N SER A 517 12.56 27.87 20.03
CA SER A 517 11.97 29.12 20.53
C SER A 517 11.17 28.97 21.83
N LEU A 518 10.96 27.74 22.31
CA LEU A 518 10.06 27.43 23.42
C LEU A 518 10.82 26.87 24.62
N LYS A 519 10.59 27.45 25.80
CA LYS A 519 11.17 26.95 27.07
C LYS A 519 10.62 25.56 27.43
N ASN A 520 9.32 25.36 27.26
CA ASN A 520 8.63 24.09 27.48
C ASN A 520 7.93 23.72 26.18
N VAL A 521 8.36 22.62 25.56
CA VAL A 521 7.84 22.17 24.27
C VAL A 521 6.60 21.30 24.51
N PRO A 522 5.40 21.71 24.03
CA PRO A 522 4.19 20.90 24.20
C PRO A 522 4.27 19.58 23.42
N LEU A 523 3.74 18.49 23.98
CA LEU A 523 3.69 17.18 23.29
C LEU A 523 2.91 17.25 21.97
N GLY A 524 1.85 18.06 21.92
CA GLY A 524 1.07 18.26 20.69
C GLY A 524 1.93 18.81 19.53
N LEU A 525 2.90 19.67 19.82
CA LEU A 525 3.83 20.20 18.82
C LEU A 525 4.79 19.13 18.28
N PHE A 526 5.02 18.05 19.02
CA PHE A 526 5.81 16.91 18.56
C PHE A 526 4.99 15.93 17.72
N ILE A 527 3.72 15.73 18.09
CA ILE A 527 2.83 14.72 17.48
C ILE A 527 2.04 15.25 16.29
N TYR A 528 1.88 16.58 16.12
CA TYR A 528 1.04 17.14 15.04
C TYR A 528 1.35 16.63 13.62
N PRO A 529 2.59 16.23 13.23
CA PRO A 529 2.81 15.66 11.91
C PRO A 529 2.10 14.31 11.71
N VAL A 530 1.88 13.55 12.79
CA VAL A 530 1.07 12.32 12.79
C VAL A 530 -0.41 12.65 12.70
N LEU A 531 -0.88 13.71 13.39
CA LEU A 531 -2.24 14.20 13.24
C LEU A 531 -2.49 14.66 11.79
N GLN A 532 -1.53 15.36 11.17
CA GLN A 532 -1.60 15.75 9.77
C GLN A 532 -1.70 14.54 8.83
N ALA A 533 -0.96 13.46 9.11
CA ALA A 533 -1.11 12.22 8.37
C ALA A 533 -2.49 11.60 8.56
N ALA A 534 -3.03 11.61 9.78
CA ALA A 534 -4.40 11.14 10.04
C ALA A 534 -5.43 11.96 9.25
N ASP A 535 -5.29 13.30 9.21
CA ASP A 535 -6.18 14.17 8.46
C ASP A 535 -6.24 13.80 6.97
N ILE A 536 -5.10 13.43 6.38
CA ILE A 536 -4.99 13.05 4.96
C ILE A 536 -5.55 11.64 4.73
N LEU A 537 -5.13 10.68 5.55
CA LEU A 537 -5.40 9.26 5.34
C LEU A 537 -6.84 8.87 5.71
N LEU A 538 -7.47 9.57 6.66
CA LEU A 538 -8.86 9.31 7.07
C LEU A 538 -9.85 9.42 5.90
N TYR A 539 -9.56 10.32 4.97
CA TYR A 539 -10.38 10.48 3.77
C TYR A 539 -9.82 9.74 2.58
N LYS A 540 -8.81 8.86 2.72
CA LYS A 540 -8.13 8.21 1.59
C LYS A 540 -7.72 9.23 0.51
N ALA A 541 -7.20 10.39 0.94
CA ALA A 541 -6.79 11.43 0.00
C ALA A 541 -5.59 10.96 -0.82
N THR A 542 -5.66 11.10 -2.14
CA THR A 542 -4.59 10.73 -3.07
C THR A 542 -3.67 11.89 -3.37
N HIS A 543 -4.12 13.13 -3.16
CA HIS A 543 -3.40 14.34 -3.50
C HIS A 543 -3.55 15.40 -2.39
N VAL A 544 -2.46 16.11 -2.09
CA VAL A 544 -2.45 17.14 -1.04
C VAL A 544 -1.72 18.39 -1.56
N PRO A 545 -2.41 19.52 -1.77
CA PRO A 545 -1.77 20.76 -2.19
C PRO A 545 -1.04 21.37 -0.99
N VAL A 546 0.29 21.45 -1.11
CA VAL A 546 1.16 21.96 -0.07
C VAL A 546 2.27 22.82 -0.66
N GLY A 547 2.76 23.77 0.14
CA GLY A 547 4.01 24.47 -0.16
C GLY A 547 5.22 23.57 0.04
N GLN A 548 6.36 23.95 -0.56
CA GLN A 548 7.63 23.22 -0.43
C GLN A 548 8.02 22.95 1.03
N ASP A 549 7.75 23.91 1.92
CA ASP A 549 8.04 23.86 3.36
C ASP A 549 7.32 22.71 4.11
N GLN A 550 6.33 22.05 3.48
CA GLN A 550 5.52 20.98 4.08
C GLN A 550 5.72 19.62 3.40
N ALA A 551 6.61 19.53 2.39
CA ALA A 551 6.85 18.30 1.64
C ALA A 551 7.28 17.12 2.55
N GLN A 552 8.07 17.39 3.58
CA GLN A 552 8.52 16.37 4.52
C GLN A 552 7.38 15.80 5.39
N HIS A 553 6.34 16.57 5.69
CA HIS A 553 5.16 16.05 6.38
C HIS A 553 4.33 15.14 5.48
N ILE A 554 4.28 15.43 4.16
CA ILE A 554 3.64 14.52 3.21
C ILE A 554 4.43 13.22 3.08
N GLN A 555 5.77 13.28 3.08
CA GLN A 555 6.60 12.07 3.12
C GLN A 555 6.31 11.22 4.37
N LEU A 556 6.10 11.86 5.53
CA LEU A 556 5.68 11.14 6.73
C LEU A 556 4.32 10.45 6.53
N ALA A 557 3.34 11.12 5.94
CA ALA A 557 2.03 10.53 5.66
C ALA A 557 2.13 9.34 4.69
N GLN A 558 2.95 9.45 3.65
CA GLN A 558 3.22 8.35 2.70
C GLN A 558 3.81 7.13 3.40
N ASP A 559 4.84 7.33 4.21
CA ASP A 559 5.50 6.23 4.88
C ASP A 559 4.59 5.60 5.95
N LEU A 560 3.76 6.39 6.64
CA LEU A 560 2.78 5.86 7.59
C LEU A 560 1.70 5.04 6.89
N ALA A 561 1.22 5.49 5.72
CA ALA A 561 0.32 4.70 4.89
C ALA A 561 0.98 3.36 4.47
N GLN A 562 2.24 3.39 4.03
CA GLN A 562 2.98 2.17 3.68
C GLN A 562 3.20 1.24 4.88
N ILE A 563 3.58 1.78 6.04
CA ILE A 563 3.77 0.98 7.26
C ILE A 563 2.45 0.32 7.67
N PHE A 564 1.36 1.08 7.65
CA PHE A 564 0.04 0.56 7.96
C PHE A 564 -0.37 -0.54 6.97
N ASN A 565 -0.26 -0.27 5.66
CA ASN A 565 -0.62 -1.22 4.60
C ASN A 565 0.19 -2.51 4.69
N ARG A 566 1.50 -2.42 4.99
CA ARG A 566 2.35 -3.60 5.20
C ARG A 566 1.97 -4.41 6.43
N LYS A 567 1.59 -3.74 7.53
CA LYS A 567 1.30 -4.38 8.81
C LYS A 567 -0.11 -4.98 8.88
N PHE A 568 -1.10 -4.30 8.32
CA PHE A 568 -2.52 -4.61 8.48
C PHE A 568 -3.24 -4.94 7.16
N GLY A 569 -2.54 -4.88 6.02
CA GLY A 569 -3.11 -5.07 4.69
C GLY A 569 -3.48 -3.74 4.01
N GLN A 570 -3.60 -3.77 2.68
CA GLN A 570 -3.85 -2.59 1.84
C GLN A 570 -5.13 -1.85 2.28
N THR A 571 -5.00 -0.59 2.73
CA THR A 571 -6.09 0.21 3.35
C THR A 571 -6.10 1.65 2.83
N PHE A 572 -4.91 2.25 2.77
CA PHE A 572 -4.73 3.65 2.39
C PHE A 572 -4.07 3.78 1.01
N PRO A 573 -4.47 4.77 0.20
CA PRO A 573 -3.64 5.23 -0.90
C PRO A 573 -2.35 5.86 -0.37
N ILE A 574 -1.32 5.90 -1.22
CA ILE A 574 -0.13 6.69 -0.94
C ILE A 574 -0.39 8.12 -1.45
N PRO A 575 -0.49 9.14 -0.56
CA PRO A 575 -0.82 10.50 -0.95
C PRO A 575 0.34 11.17 -1.69
N HIS A 576 0.05 11.93 -2.74
CA HIS A 576 1.02 12.70 -3.52
C HIS A 576 0.94 14.19 -3.19
N ALA A 577 2.10 14.84 -3.05
CA ALA A 577 2.14 16.29 -2.90
C ALA A 577 1.83 16.96 -4.25
N LEU A 578 0.79 17.79 -4.29
CA LEU A 578 0.55 18.72 -5.39
C LEU A 578 1.36 19.98 -5.12
N ILE A 579 2.64 19.94 -5.51
CA ILE A 579 3.51 21.11 -5.45
C ILE A 579 3.08 22.04 -6.59
N SER A 580 2.66 23.25 -6.23
CA SER A 580 2.26 24.23 -7.25
C SER A 580 3.49 24.73 -7.98
N ASP A 581 3.59 24.39 -9.26
CA ASP A 581 4.50 25.08 -10.17
C ASP A 581 3.95 26.50 -10.43
N ASN A 582 4.85 27.48 -10.37
CA ASN A 582 4.70 28.85 -10.86
C ASN A 582 4.22 29.95 -9.86
N ARG A 583 5.07 30.99 -9.79
CA ARG A 583 4.87 32.40 -9.34
C ARG A 583 4.29 32.68 -7.95
N SER A 584 3.24 32.00 -7.49
CA SER A 584 2.53 32.29 -6.23
C SER A 584 3.32 31.91 -4.97
N GLN A 585 4.16 30.87 -5.03
CA GLN A 585 5.05 30.47 -3.92
C GLN A 585 6.17 31.49 -3.64
N LYS A 586 6.35 32.50 -4.51
CA LYS A 586 7.43 33.49 -4.44
C LYS A 586 6.97 34.87 -3.96
N ILE A 587 5.75 35.05 -3.42
CA ILE A 587 5.35 36.35 -2.86
C ILE A 587 6.22 36.65 -1.64
N LYS A 588 7.06 37.69 -1.78
CA LYS A 588 8.02 38.11 -0.78
C LYS A 588 7.46 39.23 0.10
N SER A 589 8.11 39.47 1.23
CA SER A 589 7.80 40.60 2.11
C SER A 589 7.98 41.93 1.37
N LEU A 590 7.05 42.87 1.55
CA LEU A 590 7.14 44.22 0.97
C LEU A 590 8.27 45.05 1.59
N ARG A 591 8.77 44.66 2.76
CA ARG A 591 9.82 45.37 3.50
C ARG A 591 11.17 44.66 3.45
N GLU A 592 11.15 43.34 3.34
CA GLU A 592 12.34 42.50 3.20
C GLU A 592 12.18 41.59 1.97
N PRO A 593 12.46 42.11 0.75
CA PRO A 593 12.25 41.36 -0.49
C PRO A 593 13.14 40.12 -0.67
N THR A 594 13.92 39.73 0.33
CA THR A 594 14.68 38.47 0.36
C THR A 594 13.93 37.37 1.11
N LYS A 595 12.94 37.72 1.96
CA LYS A 595 12.18 36.78 2.78
C LYS A 595 10.76 36.62 2.26
N LYS A 596 10.19 35.43 2.47
CA LYS A 596 8.77 35.13 2.19
C LYS A 596 7.86 35.98 3.06
N MET A 597 6.69 36.35 2.54
CA MET A 597 5.66 37.02 3.33
C MET A 597 5.20 36.10 4.47
N SER A 598 5.21 36.62 5.71
CA SER A 598 4.88 35.85 6.91
C SER A 598 3.89 36.57 7.81
N LYS A 599 3.00 35.78 8.43
CA LYS A 599 2.05 36.20 9.47
C LYS A 599 2.74 36.71 10.74
N SER A 600 3.89 36.14 11.09
CA SER A 600 4.60 36.41 12.35
C SER A 600 5.56 37.60 12.30
N HIS A 601 5.70 38.26 11.15
CA HIS A 601 6.59 39.41 11.03
C HIS A 601 6.06 40.59 11.88
N THR A 602 6.93 41.26 12.62
CA THR A 602 6.59 42.35 13.54
C THR A 602 5.99 43.55 12.81
N ASP A 603 6.60 43.95 11.69
CA ASP A 603 6.08 45.02 10.84
C ASP A 603 4.85 44.56 10.03
N SER A 604 3.69 45.16 10.29
CA SER A 604 2.45 44.89 9.54
C SER A 604 2.51 45.33 8.08
N LYS A 605 3.41 46.26 7.73
CA LYS A 605 3.62 46.74 6.35
C LYS A 605 4.40 45.74 5.49
N SER A 606 4.98 44.70 6.10
CA SER A 606 5.63 43.60 5.37
C SER A 606 4.66 42.76 4.54
N ARG A 607 3.36 42.80 4.86
CA ARG A 607 2.32 41.93 4.30
C ARG A 607 1.04 42.67 3.94
N LEU A 608 0.35 42.18 2.91
CA LEU A 608 -0.97 42.63 2.50
C LEU A 608 -2.00 41.60 2.95
N ASN A 609 -2.93 42.00 3.81
CA ASN A 609 -4.03 41.14 4.27
C ASN A 609 -5.27 41.36 3.41
N ILE A 610 -6.07 40.32 3.22
CA ILE A 610 -7.33 40.41 2.46
C ILE A 610 -8.32 41.39 3.10
N LEU A 611 -8.26 41.55 4.43
CA LEU A 611 -9.15 42.42 5.20
C LEU A 611 -8.61 43.85 5.40
N ASP A 612 -7.42 44.17 4.89
CA ASP A 612 -6.89 45.54 4.99
C ASP A 612 -7.84 46.51 4.26
N GLU A 613 -8.08 47.69 4.85
CA GLU A 613 -8.81 48.78 4.19
C GLU A 613 -8.08 49.26 2.92
N PRO A 614 -8.79 49.82 1.92
CA PRO A 614 -8.18 50.37 0.71
C PRO A 614 -7.01 51.32 0.99
N ASP A 615 -7.18 52.26 1.93
CA ASP A 615 -6.14 53.22 2.32
C ASP A 615 -4.92 52.53 2.94
N VAL A 616 -5.13 51.45 3.69
CA VAL A 616 -4.06 50.66 4.30
C VAL A 616 -3.29 49.88 3.23
N LEU A 617 -3.98 49.28 2.26
CA LEU A 617 -3.37 48.60 1.11
C LEU A 617 -2.51 49.57 0.30
N LEU A 618 -3.06 50.74 -0.01
CA LEU A 618 -2.35 51.82 -0.71
C LEU A 618 -1.07 52.22 0.04
N GLU A 619 -1.18 52.52 1.34
CA GLU A 619 -0.04 52.92 2.16
C GLU A 619 1.04 51.84 2.25
N LYS A 620 0.65 50.57 2.36
CA LYS A 620 1.60 49.44 2.41
C LYS A 620 2.33 49.25 1.10
N ILE A 621 1.64 49.32 -0.03
CA ILE A 621 2.25 49.19 -1.37
C ILE A 621 3.15 50.39 -1.66
N LYS A 622 2.70 51.61 -1.33
CA LYS A 622 3.49 52.85 -1.46
C LYS A 622 4.80 52.77 -0.66
N LYS A 623 4.75 52.19 0.55
CA LYS A 623 5.91 52.00 1.43
C LYS A 623 6.70 50.72 1.15
N SER A 624 6.41 49.98 0.09
CA SER A 624 7.21 48.82 -0.30
C SER A 624 8.65 49.22 -0.64
N VAL A 625 9.61 48.36 -0.30
CA VAL A 625 11.03 48.56 -0.57
C VAL A 625 11.31 48.26 -2.04
N THR A 626 11.90 49.24 -2.73
CA THR A 626 12.41 49.14 -4.10
C THR A 626 13.84 49.67 -4.14
N ASP A 627 14.51 49.50 -5.27
CA ASP A 627 15.81 50.13 -5.52
C ASP A 627 15.66 51.59 -6.00
N PHE A 628 16.80 52.22 -6.33
CA PHE A 628 16.90 53.60 -6.78
C PHE A 628 16.71 53.75 -8.30
N THR A 629 16.51 52.65 -9.04
CA THR A 629 16.32 52.69 -10.49
C THR A 629 14.87 53.02 -10.81
N SER A 630 14.64 54.03 -11.65
CA SER A 630 13.28 54.51 -11.94
C SER A 630 12.47 53.58 -12.84
N GLU A 631 13.13 52.87 -13.74
CA GLU A 631 12.51 51.96 -14.72
C GLU A 631 11.88 50.73 -14.05
N ILE A 632 10.85 50.17 -14.68
CA ILE A 632 10.17 48.94 -14.24
C ILE A 632 10.70 47.75 -15.06
N THR A 633 11.65 47.01 -14.49
CA THR A 633 12.22 45.80 -15.11
C THR A 633 12.02 44.58 -14.21
N TYR A 634 11.84 43.41 -14.82
CA TYR A 634 11.72 42.14 -14.11
C TYR A 634 13.09 41.45 -14.01
N GLU A 635 13.75 41.62 -12.87
CA GLU A 635 15.07 41.04 -12.58
C GLU A 635 15.06 40.40 -11.18
N PRO A 636 14.60 39.13 -11.05
CA PRO A 636 14.32 38.51 -9.76
C PRO A 636 15.50 38.42 -8.79
N ASP A 637 16.73 38.36 -9.33
CA ASP A 637 17.96 38.22 -8.54
C ASP A 637 18.52 39.58 -8.11
N LYS A 638 18.49 40.57 -9.01
CA LYS A 638 19.08 41.91 -8.81
C LYS A 638 18.09 42.90 -8.20
N ARG A 639 16.84 42.92 -8.68
CA ARG A 639 15.79 43.87 -8.32
C ARG A 639 14.62 43.16 -7.64
N GLN A 640 14.90 42.51 -6.51
CA GLN A 640 13.95 41.62 -5.84
C GLN A 640 12.66 42.34 -5.42
N GLY A 641 12.75 43.61 -4.98
CA GLY A 641 11.60 44.42 -4.58
C GLY A 641 10.65 44.73 -5.74
N VAL A 642 11.18 45.28 -6.84
CA VAL A 642 10.41 45.60 -8.05
C VAL A 642 9.83 44.32 -8.68
N SER A 643 10.64 43.26 -8.76
CA SER A 643 10.19 41.96 -9.27
C SER A 643 9.08 41.33 -8.43
N ASN A 644 9.09 41.55 -7.11
CA ASN A 644 8.00 41.11 -6.22
C ASN A 644 6.70 41.86 -6.52
N LEU A 645 6.76 43.17 -6.77
CA LEU A 645 5.59 43.97 -7.16
C LEU A 645 5.03 43.53 -8.53
N ILE A 646 5.90 43.24 -9.50
CA ILE A 646 5.50 42.68 -10.81
C ILE A 646 4.85 41.31 -10.65
N ASN A 647 5.39 40.45 -9.76
CA ASN A 647 4.76 39.16 -9.47
C ASN A 647 3.37 39.30 -8.84
N ILE A 648 3.19 40.25 -7.90
CA ILE A 648 1.86 40.53 -7.34
C ILE A 648 0.91 41.03 -8.43
N HIS A 649 1.37 41.94 -9.30
CA HIS A 649 0.58 42.41 -10.44
C HIS A 649 0.15 41.23 -11.34
N SER A 650 1.10 40.39 -11.75
CA SER A 650 0.87 39.20 -12.57
C SER A 650 -0.18 38.27 -11.97
N LEU A 651 -0.16 38.06 -10.65
CA LEU A 651 -1.13 37.20 -9.96
C LEU A 651 -2.57 37.73 -9.98
N PHE A 652 -2.75 39.06 -9.96
CA PHE A 652 -4.08 39.67 -10.00
C PHE A 652 -4.64 39.84 -11.42
N THR A 653 -3.77 40.02 -12.42
CA THR A 653 -4.20 40.31 -13.80
C THR A 653 -4.05 39.13 -14.75
N GLY A 654 -3.29 38.09 -14.37
CA GLY A 654 -2.93 36.98 -15.25
C GLY A 654 -1.85 37.33 -16.28
N LYS A 655 -1.42 38.59 -16.38
CA LYS A 655 -0.42 39.06 -17.35
C LYS A 655 0.97 38.51 -17.01
N THR A 656 1.80 38.35 -18.03
CA THR A 656 3.21 37.95 -17.89
C THR A 656 4.06 39.12 -17.37
N PRO A 657 5.18 38.86 -16.66
CA PRO A 657 6.11 39.92 -16.26
C PRO A 657 6.57 40.80 -17.42
N GLU A 658 6.76 40.20 -18.60
CA GLU A 658 7.18 40.89 -19.83
C GLU A 658 6.13 41.86 -20.34
N GLU A 659 4.85 41.47 -20.35
CA GLU A 659 3.73 42.35 -20.72
C GLU A 659 3.59 43.50 -19.73
N ILE A 660 3.70 43.22 -18.43
CA ILE A 660 3.63 44.23 -17.38
C ILE A 660 4.76 45.27 -17.52
N CYS A 661 6.00 44.83 -17.78
CA CYS A 661 7.11 45.75 -17.98
C CYS A 661 6.92 46.63 -19.22
N LYS A 662 6.34 46.09 -20.30
CA LYS A 662 6.02 46.87 -21.52
C LYS A 662 4.96 47.93 -21.26
N GLU A 663 3.88 47.57 -20.56
CA GLU A 663 2.81 48.51 -20.20
C GLU A 663 3.26 49.58 -19.21
N ALA A 664 4.18 49.22 -18.31
CA ALA A 664 4.73 50.12 -17.30
C ALA A 664 5.98 50.89 -17.77
N ALA A 665 6.37 50.79 -19.04
CA ALA A 665 7.63 51.36 -19.55
C ALA A 665 7.73 52.88 -19.38
N SER A 666 6.60 53.60 -19.42
CA SER A 666 6.54 55.05 -19.23
C SER A 666 6.42 55.49 -17.76
N LEU A 667 6.33 54.55 -16.81
CA LEU A 667 6.10 54.84 -15.40
C LEU A 667 7.39 54.74 -14.60
N ASN A 668 7.54 55.62 -13.60
CA ASN A 668 8.55 55.42 -12.57
C ASN A 668 8.06 54.49 -11.45
N THR A 669 8.98 53.98 -10.61
CA THR A 669 8.65 53.08 -9.49
C THR A 669 7.59 53.63 -8.53
N GLY A 670 7.53 54.94 -8.30
CA GLY A 670 6.50 55.56 -7.47
C GLY A 670 5.12 55.50 -8.10
N GLN A 671 5.01 55.87 -9.38
CA GLN A 671 3.76 55.79 -10.16
C GLN A 671 3.30 54.34 -10.32
N TYR A 672 4.23 53.42 -10.56
CA TYR A 672 3.93 51.99 -10.68
C TYR A 672 3.36 51.41 -9.37
N LYS A 673 3.85 51.84 -8.21
CA LYS A 673 3.28 51.44 -6.91
C LYS A 673 1.84 51.91 -6.74
N LEU A 674 1.50 53.11 -7.21
CA LEU A 674 0.12 53.62 -7.16
C LEU A 674 -0.79 52.80 -8.08
N LEU A 675 -0.36 52.57 -9.32
CA LEU A 675 -1.08 51.71 -10.26
C LEU A 675 -1.33 50.31 -9.67
N LEU A 676 -0.30 49.68 -9.09
CA LEU A 676 -0.46 48.37 -8.46
C LEU A 676 -1.42 48.42 -7.26
N ALA A 677 -1.39 49.49 -6.47
CA ALA A 677 -2.32 49.65 -5.36
C ALA A 677 -3.77 49.69 -5.85
N ASP A 678 -4.06 50.44 -6.91
CA ASP A 678 -5.40 50.51 -7.51
C ASP A 678 -5.88 49.12 -7.96
N ILE A 679 -5.02 48.35 -8.65
CA ILE A 679 -5.35 46.98 -9.09
C ILE A 679 -5.64 46.06 -7.90
N VAL A 680 -4.78 46.10 -6.87
CA VAL A 680 -4.95 45.26 -5.67
C VAL A 680 -6.24 45.63 -4.94
N ILE A 681 -6.54 46.92 -4.79
CA ILE A 681 -7.75 47.43 -4.14
C ILE A 681 -8.98 47.01 -4.94
N GLU A 682 -8.99 47.18 -6.26
CA GLU A 682 -10.09 46.79 -7.14
C GLU A 682 -10.44 45.30 -6.97
N LYS A 683 -9.42 44.43 -6.95
CA LYS A 683 -9.63 42.97 -6.83
C LYS A 683 -9.97 42.51 -5.43
N LEU A 684 -9.40 43.10 -4.37
CA LEU A 684 -9.65 42.67 -3.00
C LEU A 684 -10.90 43.28 -2.37
N SER A 685 -11.32 44.48 -2.78
CA SER A 685 -12.51 45.14 -2.24
C SER A 685 -13.80 44.29 -2.26
N PRO A 686 -14.17 43.62 -3.38
CA PRO A 686 -15.37 42.77 -3.39
C PRO A 686 -15.24 41.57 -2.44
N ILE A 687 -14.04 40.97 -2.36
CA ILE A 687 -13.76 39.87 -1.43
C ILE A 687 -13.92 40.36 0.01
N ARG A 688 -13.27 41.47 0.38
CA ARG A 688 -13.37 42.06 1.72
C ARG A 688 -14.81 42.37 2.10
N ASN A 689 -15.59 43.00 1.21
CA ASN A 689 -16.98 43.33 1.46
C ASN A 689 -17.83 42.08 1.71
N ASN A 690 -17.59 41.00 0.95
CA ASN A 690 -18.25 39.72 1.17
C ASN A 690 -17.86 39.08 2.51
N ILE A 691 -16.58 39.13 2.92
CA ILE A 691 -16.16 38.64 4.23
C ILE A 691 -16.87 39.40 5.35
N LEU A 692 -16.92 40.73 5.27
CA LEU A 692 -17.57 41.57 6.27
C LEU A 692 -19.08 41.34 6.33
N ARG A 693 -19.73 41.05 5.19
CA ARG A 693 -21.14 40.64 5.15
C ARG A 693 -21.33 39.30 5.85
N LEU A 694 -20.58 38.27 5.45
CA LEU A 694 -20.69 36.91 5.99
C LEU A 694 -20.38 36.82 7.48
N THR A 695 -19.42 37.61 7.98
CA THR A 695 -19.08 37.65 9.41
C THR A 695 -20.24 38.15 10.29
N LYS A 696 -21.19 38.91 9.70
CA LYS A 696 -22.41 39.35 10.40
C LYS A 696 -23.51 38.29 10.43
N GLU A 697 -23.32 37.16 9.76
CA GLU A 697 -24.29 36.05 9.64
C GLU A 697 -23.70 34.75 10.26
N PRO A 698 -23.34 34.72 11.57
CA PRO A 698 -22.67 33.57 12.16
C PRO A 698 -23.52 32.30 12.16
N ALA A 699 -24.86 32.41 12.19
CA ALA A 699 -25.75 31.26 12.12
C ALA A 699 -25.59 30.51 10.78
N TYR A 700 -25.49 31.25 9.67
CA TYR A 700 -25.28 30.70 8.33
C TYR A 700 -23.92 29.99 8.21
N LEU A 701 -22.86 30.59 8.75
CA LEU A 701 -21.52 29.97 8.76
C LEU A 701 -21.51 28.66 9.57
N ASN A 702 -22.18 28.65 10.72
CA ASN A 702 -22.32 27.43 11.53
C ASN A 702 -23.08 26.33 10.79
N GLU A 703 -24.14 26.69 10.06
CA GLU A 703 -24.92 25.73 9.26
C GLU A 703 -24.06 25.09 8.18
N ILE A 704 -23.27 25.90 7.44
CA ILE A 704 -22.32 25.40 6.43
C ILE A 704 -21.30 24.45 7.06
N LEU A 705 -20.68 24.84 8.17
CA LEU A 705 -19.67 24.01 8.83
C LEU A 705 -20.26 22.71 9.37
N LYS A 706 -21.52 22.75 9.84
CA LYS A 706 -22.24 21.56 10.29
C LYS A 706 -22.52 20.60 9.13
N GLU A 707 -23.05 21.11 8.02
CA GLU A 707 -23.30 20.31 6.81
C GLU A 707 -22.00 19.67 6.30
N GLY A 708 -20.92 20.46 6.24
CA GLY A 708 -19.61 19.96 5.85
C GLY A 708 -19.06 18.91 6.82
N ALA A 709 -19.23 19.09 8.13
CA ALA A 709 -18.81 18.12 9.14
C ALA A 709 -19.61 16.81 9.04
N ASP A 710 -20.91 16.87 8.75
CA ASP A 710 -21.75 15.69 8.56
C ASP A 710 -21.27 14.88 7.34
N ARG A 711 -21.02 15.54 6.20
CA ARG A 711 -20.48 14.92 4.98
C ARG A 711 -19.06 14.36 5.19
N ALA A 712 -18.21 15.08 5.91
CA ALA A 712 -16.88 14.59 6.26
C ALA A 712 -16.95 13.36 7.18
N THR A 713 -17.83 13.38 8.19
CA THR A 713 -18.04 12.27 9.12
C THR A 713 -18.48 11.02 8.39
N GLU A 714 -19.37 11.13 7.40
CA GLU A 714 -19.80 10.00 6.58
C GLU A 714 -18.62 9.32 5.86
N LEU A 715 -17.78 10.12 5.18
CA LEU A 715 -16.59 9.61 4.50
C LEU A 715 -15.56 9.01 5.48
N ALA A 716 -15.33 9.67 6.60
CA ALA A 716 -14.40 9.25 7.62
C ALA A 716 -14.85 7.93 8.28
N THR A 717 -16.15 7.74 8.51
CA THR A 717 -16.71 6.54 9.15
C THR A 717 -16.40 5.27 8.34
N ASN A 718 -16.48 5.37 7.01
CA ASN A 718 -16.16 4.25 6.13
C ASN A 718 -14.70 3.81 6.27
N CYS A 719 -13.77 4.78 6.26
CA CYS A 719 -12.35 4.49 6.44
C CYS A 719 -12.05 4.00 7.86
N TRP A 720 -12.67 4.62 8.87
CA TRP A 720 -12.44 4.28 10.27
C TRP A 720 -12.91 2.87 10.61
N THR A 721 -14.08 2.45 10.10
CA THR A 721 -14.60 1.09 10.29
C THR A 721 -13.64 0.04 9.74
N GLU A 722 -13.05 0.30 8.56
CA GLU A 722 -12.03 -0.57 7.96
C GLU A 722 -10.77 -0.65 8.83
N VAL A 723 -10.28 0.50 9.32
CA VAL A 723 -9.13 0.56 10.23
C VAL A 723 -9.39 -0.21 11.51
N ILE A 724 -10.56 -0.04 12.13
CA ILE A 724 -10.96 -0.78 13.34
C ILE A 724 -10.94 -2.28 13.09
N GLY A 725 -11.60 -2.76 12.04
CA GLY A 725 -11.65 -4.18 11.71
C GLY A 725 -10.25 -4.79 11.49
N LYS A 726 -9.33 -4.02 10.90
CA LYS A 726 -7.95 -4.45 10.65
C LYS A 726 -7.04 -4.40 11.87
N VAL A 727 -7.23 -3.43 12.76
CA VAL A 727 -6.36 -3.22 13.94
C VAL A 727 -6.82 -4.03 15.14
N PHE A 728 -8.13 -4.07 15.39
CA PHE A 728 -8.71 -4.70 16.58
C PHE A 728 -9.40 -6.05 16.28
N GLY A 729 -9.57 -6.42 15.01
CA GLY A 729 -10.28 -7.62 14.58
C GLY A 729 -11.80 -7.41 14.46
N ASN A 730 -12.46 -8.33 13.75
CA ASN A 730 -13.92 -8.31 13.56
C ASN A 730 -14.66 -8.87 14.77
N ASP A 731 -14.56 -8.22 15.93
CA ASP A 731 -15.51 -8.41 17.04
C ASP A 731 -16.45 -7.19 17.07
N LEU A 732 -17.21 -7.00 15.98
CA LEU A 732 -18.30 -6.03 15.92
C LEU A 732 -19.48 -6.57 16.72
N ARG A 733 -19.40 -6.47 18.05
CA ARG A 733 -20.62 -6.38 18.87
C ARG A 733 -21.28 -5.04 18.55
N ASP A 734 -22.30 -5.10 17.70
CA ASP A 734 -23.39 -4.13 17.54
C ASP A 734 -23.09 -2.68 17.96
N VAL A 735 -22.42 -1.92 17.09
CA VAL A 735 -22.37 -0.44 17.16
C VAL A 735 -23.67 0.19 16.67
N LYS A 736 -24.79 -0.56 16.62
CA LYS A 736 -26.13 -0.03 16.33
C LYS A 736 -26.84 0.59 17.56
N ASN A 737 -26.27 0.51 18.77
CA ASN A 737 -26.96 0.94 20.00
C ASN A 737 -26.46 2.23 20.68
N VAL A 738 -25.66 3.08 20.04
CA VAL A 738 -25.19 4.36 20.65
C VAL A 738 -26.05 5.57 20.23
N LYS A 739 -27.36 5.37 19.97
CA LYS A 739 -28.31 6.49 19.74
C LYS A 739 -29.30 6.75 20.88
N ASN A 740 -29.18 6.10 22.05
CA ASN A 740 -30.20 6.21 23.11
C ASN A 740 -29.66 6.48 24.54
N THR A 741 -28.67 7.37 24.70
CA THR A 741 -28.28 7.89 26.03
C THR A 741 -28.13 9.42 26.06
N ALA A 742 -28.99 10.13 25.33
CA ALA A 742 -29.24 11.55 25.55
C ALA A 742 -30.65 11.76 26.13
N LYS A 743 -30.89 11.17 27.31
CA LYS A 743 -31.94 11.52 28.27
C LYS A 743 -31.56 10.84 29.59
N VAL A 744 -31.66 11.58 30.69
CA VAL A 744 -31.20 11.28 32.06
C VAL A 744 -29.78 11.77 32.38
N MET A 745 -29.61 13.10 32.46
CA MET A 745 -29.53 13.86 33.72
C MET A 745 -29.60 15.36 33.43
#